data_AF-A0A433PDF0-F1
#
_entry.id   AF-A0A433PDF0-F1
#
_cell.length_a   1.000
_cell.length_b   1.000
_cell.length_c   1.000
_cell.angle_alpha   90.00
_cell.angle_beta   90.00
_cell.angle_gamma   90.00
#
_symmetry.space_group_name_H-M   'P 1'
#
loop_
_entity.id
_entity.type
_entity.pdbx_description
1 polymer ?
#
loop_
_entity_poly.entity_id
_entity_poly.type
_entity_poly.pdbx_seq_one_letter_code
_entity_poly.pdbx_strand_id
1 'polypeptide(L)'
;MALTATSPSSSSSSSSSSSRNVLLLIGVIFHLIYILSIFDIYFKSPLVHGMTPHRVELSPPADRLFLFVADGLRADKLYQLYEEGGQFVTKAPFLRDIVLHHGTWGVSHTRVPTESRPGHVAIIAGFYEDVSAVTTGPYWMGKWVAFGWTMNPVTFDSVFNQSEHTWSFGSPDILPMFQHGASDPSRVETFMYGAHEEDFSSGKDATALDTFVFDHVDALFRNASHNPNLAARLRRPGVIFFLHLLGLDTNGHIFRPHSREYVENIAYIDKGIREVVNLVEKFYNNDGRTSYVFTADHGMNNRGAHGDGHPDNTRTPLIAWGAGIRKPNNTHPTGHDDFSGDWGLGEVQRNDVKQADIAPLMASLVGLNYPLNSVGELPLVYLENIPLFKAQASFVNAKGILAQYQVKYDSKQRTELFFQPFAPLSNATHSPSILVSRVQSLIDTARYDEAEELCLALIDLSLRGLRYLQTYDWLFLRGIVSAGYVGWMLYSLNHVVGTYVLVGEAAAEGFDYRVWLVLCDLFECFPPLIPQNISPITLYQPNKFHHPFSLQINLLAATTLSTLFTMLYVQEMPPMYYVYCTFPVFFWSEVLKRGGALLVVVKTGLARNWLGSVGLVVGVVAGLELLVELESFSSSTSGFQLFSPRSSLRVLCSRCDVATVYTRAGSLARRCLTDSVGSLLSLHQRVHVTTCREGRGHPTGVGILRIAWVGHGRSICCGDDLGLAGGALILATGGWTLWNSERFFILHRSVKDKTVTNMQEVANARSVITFQLVMVATSVVLVYDTTRSLREKTGLPVVNQIVSWIVLVVSSSIPFIYGLRSNHHFLQRLTVIFLAFAPTMILLSLSYETLFYYFFCASILLWMLIERTLYAVEGPHPNASPRALRPRDARTALIFLFFINVAFFGTGNIASVSGFQLESVYRLTTAFNPFFMGGLIVAKVLVPFLAVSAVLGVLARALDLPPFALFLVVLSVTDVQTLNFFYLVRDDGSWLEIGTSISHFCISEGFLVLSILLFLVSHLLVGRAAVTRVGEGIEASEVEELVDRKGKEEIVEGTLDTREGSRRRKGKATSS
;
A
#
# COMPACT_ATOMS: atom_id res chain seq x y z
N MET A 1 49.69 -24.12 -53.30
CA MET A 1 48.62 -23.93 -54.31
C MET A 1 47.29 -23.76 -53.56
N ALA A 2 46.67 -22.58 -53.72
CA ALA A 2 45.24 -22.20 -53.57
C ALA A 2 44.36 -22.93 -52.52
N LEU A 3 43.89 -22.29 -51.44
CA LEU A 3 42.81 -21.27 -51.29
C LEU A 3 41.39 -21.87 -51.16
N THR A 4 40.77 -21.65 -49.99
CA THR A 4 39.44 -21.02 -49.70
C THR A 4 38.86 -21.59 -48.39
N ALA A 5 39.05 -20.91 -47.25
CA ALA A 5 38.19 -19.86 -46.68
C ALA A 5 36.95 -20.40 -45.92
N THR A 6 37.16 -20.85 -44.68
CA THR A 6 36.10 -21.02 -43.67
C THR A 6 35.85 -19.69 -42.96
N SER A 7 34.58 -19.28 -42.91
CA SER A 7 34.06 -18.10 -42.22
C SER A 7 34.34 -18.15 -40.69
N PRO A 8 34.61 -17.00 -40.03
CA PRO A 8 34.74 -16.95 -38.59
C PRO A 8 33.36 -16.91 -37.91
N SER A 9 33.24 -17.74 -36.89
CA SER A 9 32.05 -18.05 -36.09
C SER A 9 31.56 -16.94 -35.15
N SER A 10 30.25 -16.97 -34.90
CA SER A 10 29.34 -16.12 -34.12
C SER A 10 29.49 -16.13 -32.58
N SER A 11 30.70 -16.21 -32.02
CA SER A 11 30.90 -16.44 -30.58
C SER A 11 30.81 -15.21 -29.64
N SER A 12 30.61 -13.98 -30.14
CA SER A 12 30.62 -12.75 -29.32
C SER A 12 29.24 -12.27 -28.86
N SER A 13 28.15 -12.70 -29.51
CA SER A 13 26.78 -12.26 -29.18
C SER A 13 26.11 -13.09 -28.07
N SER A 14 26.54 -14.34 -27.85
CA SER A 14 25.95 -15.26 -26.87
C SER A 14 26.36 -14.95 -25.41
N SER A 15 27.60 -14.51 -25.16
CA SER A 15 28.11 -14.22 -23.81
C SER A 15 27.50 -12.96 -23.19
N SER A 16 27.25 -11.93 -24.00
CA SER A 16 26.58 -10.68 -23.60
C SER A 16 25.13 -10.94 -23.17
N SER A 17 24.37 -11.74 -23.92
CA SER A 17 22.98 -12.07 -23.59
C SER A 17 22.85 -12.88 -22.29
N SER A 18 23.78 -13.81 -22.04
CA SER A 18 23.78 -14.62 -20.82
C SER A 18 24.01 -13.78 -19.56
N SER A 19 24.90 -12.79 -19.61
CA SER A 19 25.21 -11.90 -18.48
C SER A 19 24.01 -11.03 -18.07
N ARG A 20 23.24 -10.51 -19.03
CA ARG A 20 22.03 -9.70 -18.77
C ARG A 20 20.91 -10.53 -18.12
N ASN A 21 20.67 -11.73 -18.61
CA ASN A 21 19.61 -12.60 -18.10
C ASN A 21 19.90 -13.01 -16.65
N VAL A 22 21.17 -13.29 -16.33
CA VAL A 22 21.61 -13.57 -14.96
C VAL A 22 21.40 -12.35 -14.05
N LEU A 23 21.76 -11.14 -14.49
CA LEU A 23 21.53 -9.92 -13.72
C LEU A 23 20.04 -9.68 -13.42
N LEU A 24 19.17 -9.88 -14.41
CA LEU A 24 17.72 -9.77 -14.23
C LEU A 24 17.18 -10.81 -13.24
N LEU A 25 17.60 -12.07 -13.37
CA LEU A 25 17.16 -13.14 -12.48
C LEU A 25 17.58 -12.86 -11.03
N ILE A 26 18.83 -12.45 -10.81
CA ILE A 26 19.33 -12.07 -9.49
C ILE A 26 18.53 -10.89 -8.94
N GLY A 27 18.25 -9.87 -9.77
CA GLY A 27 17.42 -8.73 -9.39
C GLY A 27 16.02 -9.15 -8.95
N VAL A 28 15.32 -10.00 -9.71
CA VAL A 28 13.99 -10.49 -9.33
C VAL A 28 14.03 -11.25 -8.00
N ILE A 29 14.98 -12.18 -7.85
CA ILE A 29 15.10 -12.99 -6.63
C ILE A 29 15.41 -12.09 -5.41
N PHE A 30 16.29 -11.11 -5.57
CA PHE A 30 16.64 -10.15 -4.51
C PHE A 30 15.41 -9.40 -4.01
N HIS A 31 14.65 -8.76 -4.91
CA HIS A 31 13.45 -7.98 -4.55
C HIS A 31 12.33 -8.86 -3.96
N LEU A 32 12.08 -10.05 -4.54
CA LEU A 32 11.10 -11.00 -4.01
C LEU A 32 11.43 -11.52 -2.60
N ILE A 33 12.71 -11.58 -2.24
CA ILE A 33 13.13 -11.95 -0.89
C ILE A 33 13.09 -10.73 0.04
N TYR A 34 13.56 -9.58 -0.42
CA TYR A 34 13.68 -8.37 0.40
C TYR A 34 12.32 -7.74 0.72
N ILE A 35 11.29 -7.99 -0.08
CA ILE A 35 9.91 -7.62 0.27
C ILE A 35 9.46 -8.25 1.60
N LEU A 36 10.00 -9.43 1.97
CA LEU A 36 9.67 -10.10 3.23
C LEU A 36 10.42 -9.50 4.44
N SER A 37 11.48 -8.73 4.20
CA SER A 37 12.34 -8.20 5.26
C SER A 37 11.59 -7.30 6.25
N ILE A 38 10.55 -6.59 5.80
CA ILE A 38 9.76 -5.74 6.68
C ILE A 38 8.99 -6.54 7.73
N PHE A 39 8.55 -7.76 7.42
CA PHE A 39 7.84 -8.62 8.38
C PHE A 39 8.79 -9.14 9.47
N ASP A 40 9.98 -9.58 9.08
CA ASP A 40 10.99 -10.06 10.02
C ASP A 40 11.57 -8.94 10.91
N ILE A 41 11.61 -7.70 10.40
CA ILE A 41 12.15 -6.55 11.10
C ILE A 41 11.07 -5.92 11.98
N TYR A 42 9.99 -5.43 11.37
CA TYR A 42 9.01 -4.55 12.03
C TYR A 42 7.91 -5.33 12.76
N PHE A 43 7.51 -6.51 12.29
CA PHE A 43 6.34 -7.23 12.78
C PHE A 43 6.74 -8.50 13.53
N LYS A 44 7.31 -8.33 14.73
CA LYS A 44 7.66 -9.44 15.62
C LYS A 44 6.57 -9.69 16.65
N SER A 45 6.25 -10.97 16.88
CA SER A 45 5.24 -11.37 17.85
C SER A 45 5.46 -10.71 19.23
N PRO A 46 4.42 -10.08 19.81
CA PRO A 46 4.50 -9.52 21.15
C PRO A 46 4.55 -10.63 22.22
N LEU A 47 4.02 -11.82 21.91
CA LEU A 47 3.85 -12.91 22.86
C LEU A 47 5.19 -13.45 23.37
N VAL A 48 5.27 -13.58 24.69
CA VAL A 48 6.36 -14.19 25.44
C VAL A 48 5.82 -15.48 26.05
N HIS A 49 6.63 -16.54 26.08
CA HIS A 49 6.23 -17.83 26.66
C HIS A 49 7.21 -18.24 27.77
N GLY A 50 6.76 -19.08 28.70
CA GLY A 50 7.60 -19.60 29.79
C GLY A 50 7.62 -18.74 31.07
N MET A 51 6.67 -17.83 31.23
CA MET A 51 6.52 -17.04 32.46
C MET A 51 5.64 -17.75 33.49
N THR A 52 5.79 -17.36 34.75
CA THR A 52 4.98 -17.85 35.87
C THR A 52 3.71 -17.01 36.03
N PRO A 53 2.51 -17.61 36.15
CA PRO A 53 1.28 -16.89 36.44
C PRO A 53 1.31 -16.22 37.83
N HIS A 54 0.66 -15.07 37.95
CA HIS A 54 0.53 -14.33 39.21
C HIS A 54 -0.93 -13.99 39.52
N ARG A 55 -1.34 -14.16 40.78
CA ARG A 55 -2.66 -13.77 41.32
C ARG A 55 -2.52 -13.05 42.66
N VAL A 56 -3.57 -12.35 43.05
CA VAL A 56 -3.68 -11.71 44.38
C VAL A 56 -4.01 -12.78 45.42
N GLU A 57 -3.25 -12.84 46.51
CA GLU A 57 -3.44 -13.83 47.60
C GLU A 57 -4.39 -13.32 48.70
N LEU A 58 -5.36 -12.49 48.33
CA LEU A 58 -6.43 -12.01 49.21
C LEU A 58 -7.78 -12.47 48.66
N SER A 59 -8.79 -12.45 49.53
CA SER A 59 -10.15 -12.78 49.11
C SER A 59 -10.64 -11.79 48.03
N PRO A 60 -11.10 -12.29 46.87
CA PRO A 60 -11.59 -11.43 45.82
C PRO A 60 -12.93 -10.78 46.19
N PRO A 61 -13.21 -9.57 45.67
CA PRO A 61 -14.46 -8.88 45.97
C PRO A 61 -15.69 -9.56 45.36
N ALA A 62 -15.54 -10.37 44.31
CA ALA A 62 -16.62 -11.13 43.69
C ALA A 62 -16.29 -12.63 43.56
N ASP A 63 -17.33 -13.45 43.51
CA ASP A 63 -17.23 -14.87 43.17
C ASP A 63 -17.48 -15.13 41.68
N ARG A 64 -18.17 -14.20 41.01
CA ARG A 64 -18.59 -14.35 39.62
C ARG A 64 -18.58 -13.02 38.87
N LEU A 65 -18.27 -13.08 37.58
CA LEU A 65 -18.19 -11.91 36.71
C LEU A 65 -19.03 -12.11 35.44
N PHE A 66 -19.81 -11.09 35.08
CA PHE A 66 -20.53 -11.00 33.81
C PHE A 66 -19.85 -9.95 32.93
N LEU A 67 -19.36 -10.39 31.77
CA LEU A 67 -18.84 -9.54 30.71
C LEU A 67 -19.86 -9.47 29.59
N PHE A 68 -20.39 -8.27 29.34
CA PHE A 68 -21.23 -7.97 28.19
C PHE A 68 -20.40 -7.17 27.17
N VAL A 69 -20.29 -7.68 25.95
CA VAL A 69 -19.65 -6.96 24.84
C VAL A 69 -20.72 -6.73 23.77
N ALA A 70 -21.09 -5.46 23.58
CA ALA A 70 -21.98 -5.01 22.52
C ALA A 70 -21.16 -4.65 21.28
N ASP A 71 -20.99 -5.62 20.39
CA ASP A 71 -20.11 -5.52 19.21
C ASP A 71 -20.49 -4.32 18.33
N GLY A 72 -19.50 -3.53 17.91
CA GLY A 72 -19.69 -2.34 17.07
C GLY A 72 -20.38 -1.15 17.75
N LEU A 73 -20.58 -1.16 19.08
CA LEU A 73 -21.22 -0.06 19.81
C LEU A 73 -20.29 1.15 20.01
N ARG A 74 -20.68 2.29 19.44
CA ARG A 74 -19.99 3.56 19.67
C ARG A 74 -20.31 4.16 21.04
N ALA A 75 -19.30 4.72 21.70
CA ALA A 75 -19.47 5.40 22.99
C ALA A 75 -20.44 6.59 22.93
N ASP A 76 -20.35 7.42 21.88
CA ASP A 76 -21.23 8.58 21.70
C ASP A 76 -22.69 8.17 21.58
N LYS A 77 -23.00 7.11 20.83
CA LYS A 77 -24.38 6.64 20.62
C LYS A 77 -25.03 6.07 21.86
N LEU A 78 -24.25 5.43 22.74
CA LEU A 78 -24.77 4.95 24.01
C LEU A 78 -25.11 6.11 24.97
N TYR A 79 -24.21 7.09 25.09
CA TYR A 79 -24.30 8.13 26.12
C TYR A 79 -25.07 9.37 25.69
N GLN A 80 -25.23 9.63 24.38
CA GLN A 80 -25.94 10.79 23.87
C GLN A 80 -27.42 10.78 24.27
N LEU A 81 -27.99 11.98 24.39
CA LEU A 81 -29.43 12.18 24.55
C LEU A 81 -30.08 12.39 23.17
N TYR A 82 -31.27 11.82 23.00
CA TYR A 82 -32.05 11.88 21.77
C TYR A 82 -33.27 12.77 21.98
N GLU A 83 -33.60 13.61 21.02
CA GLU A 83 -34.81 14.44 21.08
C GLU A 83 -36.03 13.64 20.63
N GLU A 84 -36.95 13.35 21.56
CA GLU A 84 -38.22 12.68 21.29
C GLU A 84 -39.37 13.46 21.92
N GLY A 85 -40.34 13.88 21.10
CA GLY A 85 -41.51 14.61 21.61
C GLY A 85 -41.20 15.94 22.31
N GLY A 86 -40.07 16.59 21.97
CA GLY A 86 -39.60 17.82 22.59
C GLY A 86 -38.88 17.62 23.94
N GLN A 87 -38.55 16.38 24.30
CA GLN A 87 -37.74 16.05 25.47
C GLN A 87 -36.47 15.29 25.06
N PHE A 88 -35.40 15.53 25.80
CA PHE A 88 -34.16 14.77 25.63
C PHE A 88 -34.22 13.49 26.46
N VAL A 89 -34.19 12.34 25.79
CA VAL A 89 -34.29 11.00 26.39
C VAL A 89 -33.04 10.17 26.09
N THR A 90 -32.66 9.30 27.02
CA THR A 90 -31.61 8.29 26.77
C THR A 90 -32.22 7.02 26.19
N LYS A 91 -31.49 6.35 25.30
CA LYS A 91 -31.86 5.05 24.77
C LYS A 91 -31.36 3.87 25.62
N ALA A 92 -30.52 4.13 26.63
CA ALA A 92 -30.03 3.12 27.57
C ALA A 92 -30.32 3.55 29.02
N PRO A 93 -31.60 3.63 29.44
CA PRO A 93 -31.96 4.14 30.76
C PRO A 93 -31.38 3.31 31.91
N PHE A 94 -31.26 1.98 31.79
CA PHE A 94 -30.69 1.15 32.85
C PHE A 94 -29.18 1.37 33.00
N LEU A 95 -28.43 1.33 31.91
CA LEU A 95 -26.99 1.59 31.92
C LEU A 95 -26.69 3.03 32.35
N ARG A 96 -27.52 4.00 31.94
CA ARG A 96 -27.39 5.39 32.40
C ARG A 96 -27.64 5.53 33.91
N ASP A 97 -28.62 4.83 34.47
CA ASP A 97 -28.85 4.80 35.92
C ASP A 97 -27.63 4.22 36.66
N ILE A 98 -27.01 3.17 36.12
CA ILE A 98 -25.76 2.62 36.67
C ILE A 98 -24.65 3.67 36.69
N VAL A 99 -24.45 4.38 35.57
CA VAL A 99 -23.46 5.46 35.44
C VAL A 99 -23.67 6.55 36.48
N LEU A 100 -24.93 6.94 36.71
CA LEU A 100 -25.26 8.03 37.62
C LEU A 100 -25.18 7.62 39.10
N HIS A 101 -25.51 6.37 39.44
CA HIS A 101 -25.79 6.00 40.83
C HIS A 101 -25.05 4.76 41.35
N HIS A 102 -24.63 3.82 40.50
CA HIS A 102 -24.25 2.49 40.97
C HIS A 102 -22.82 2.05 40.64
N GLY A 103 -22.18 2.60 39.61
CA GLY A 103 -20.93 2.10 39.06
C GLY A 103 -19.89 3.17 38.69
N THR A 104 -18.81 2.71 38.06
CA THR A 104 -17.76 3.56 37.46
C THR A 104 -17.80 3.39 35.95
N TRP A 105 -17.53 4.46 35.22
CA TRP A 105 -17.69 4.49 33.76
C TRP A 105 -16.65 5.36 33.06
N GLY A 106 -16.55 5.19 31.75
CA GLY A 106 -15.76 6.03 30.87
C GLY A 106 -15.75 5.54 29.43
N VAL A 107 -14.69 5.91 28.71
CA VAL A 107 -14.40 5.44 27.35
C VAL A 107 -13.23 4.46 27.39
N SER A 108 -13.43 3.28 26.80
CA SER A 108 -12.36 2.33 26.48
C SER A 108 -11.80 2.66 25.10
N HIS A 109 -10.49 2.90 25.06
CA HIS A 109 -9.77 3.22 23.83
C HIS A 109 -9.17 1.93 23.26
N THR A 110 -9.79 1.41 22.21
CA THR A 110 -9.26 0.26 21.46
C THR A 110 -8.12 0.70 20.55
N ARG A 111 -7.36 -0.28 20.07
CA ARG A 111 -6.39 -0.08 19.00
C ARG A 111 -6.93 -0.70 17.74
N VAL A 112 -6.38 -0.20 16.67
CA VAL A 112 -6.47 -0.83 15.37
C VAL A 112 -5.89 -2.27 15.33
N PRO A 113 -6.35 -3.12 14.40
CA PRO A 113 -7.45 -2.84 13.50
C PRO A 113 -8.72 -2.91 14.36
N THR A 114 -9.62 -1.95 14.17
CA THR A 114 -10.88 -1.90 14.92
C THR A 114 -11.82 -2.95 14.34
N GLU A 115 -11.44 -4.20 14.50
CA GLU A 115 -12.09 -5.42 14.03
C GLU A 115 -12.45 -6.26 15.26
N SER A 116 -13.49 -7.08 15.16
CA SER A 116 -14.04 -7.74 16.34
C SER A 116 -13.02 -8.63 17.04
N ARG A 117 -12.22 -9.41 16.30
CA ARG A 117 -11.21 -10.32 16.90
C ARG A 117 -10.15 -9.59 17.74
N PRO A 118 -9.36 -8.63 17.19
CA PRO A 118 -8.38 -7.89 17.99
C PRO A 118 -8.98 -7.18 19.21
N GLY A 119 -10.17 -6.60 19.08
CA GLY A 119 -10.85 -5.93 20.20
C GLY A 119 -11.18 -6.90 21.34
N HIS A 120 -11.72 -8.07 21.01
CA HIS A 120 -12.00 -9.13 21.98
C HIS A 120 -10.73 -9.67 22.66
N VAL A 121 -9.64 -9.84 21.91
CA VAL A 121 -8.35 -10.26 22.49
C VAL A 121 -7.81 -9.21 23.46
N ALA A 122 -7.91 -7.92 23.13
CA ALA A 122 -7.51 -6.86 24.05
C ALA A 122 -8.35 -6.88 25.34
N ILE A 123 -9.68 -6.99 25.25
CA ILE A 123 -10.57 -7.03 26.42
C ILE A 123 -10.30 -8.25 27.31
N ILE A 124 -10.13 -9.43 26.72
CA ILE A 124 -10.16 -10.71 27.45
C ILE A 124 -8.76 -11.22 27.80
N ALA A 125 -7.76 -10.95 26.96
CA ALA A 125 -6.37 -11.38 27.18
C ALA A 125 -5.42 -10.24 27.58
N GLY A 126 -5.84 -8.99 27.43
CA GLY A 126 -5.07 -7.83 27.89
C GLY A 126 -3.88 -7.47 27.01
N PHE A 127 -3.84 -7.93 25.76
CA PHE A 127 -2.80 -7.53 24.80
C PHE A 127 -3.38 -7.18 23.44
N TYR A 128 -2.64 -6.38 22.68
CA TYR A 128 -3.03 -5.97 21.34
C TYR A 128 -2.42 -6.93 20.32
N GLU A 129 -3.26 -7.55 19.49
CA GLU A 129 -2.77 -8.33 18.35
C GLU A 129 -1.96 -7.44 17.41
N ASP A 130 -0.87 -8.01 16.90
CA ASP A 130 0.02 -7.36 15.93
C ASP A 130 -0.10 -8.05 14.55
N VAL A 131 0.38 -7.40 13.49
CA VAL A 131 0.42 -7.90 12.10
C VAL A 131 1.11 -9.26 11.99
N SER A 132 2.04 -9.54 12.90
CA SER A 132 2.65 -10.85 13.06
C SER A 132 1.64 -11.98 13.25
N ALA A 133 0.50 -11.76 13.92
CA ALA A 133 -0.54 -12.76 14.14
C ALA A 133 -1.29 -13.16 12.85
N VAL A 134 -1.41 -12.25 11.88
CA VAL A 134 -2.02 -12.54 10.57
C VAL A 134 -1.05 -13.30 9.65
N THR A 135 0.26 -13.13 9.87
CA THR A 135 1.32 -13.68 9.03
C THR A 135 1.97 -14.97 9.57
N THR A 136 1.67 -15.38 10.81
CA THR A 136 2.30 -16.54 11.49
C THR A 136 1.75 -17.93 11.13
N GLY A 137 1.06 -18.07 9.99
CA GLY A 137 0.70 -19.40 9.45
C GLY A 137 1.92 -20.21 9.00
N PRO A 138 1.87 -21.56 8.94
CA PRO A 138 3.00 -22.37 8.49
C PRO A 138 3.45 -21.97 7.08
N TYR A 139 4.66 -21.41 6.99
CA TYR A 139 5.32 -20.87 5.79
C TYR A 139 5.33 -21.79 4.55
N TRP A 140 5.01 -23.08 4.69
CA TRP A 140 5.12 -24.09 3.62
C TRP A 140 3.78 -24.55 3.01
N MET A 141 2.62 -24.08 3.48
CA MET A 141 1.30 -24.60 3.03
C MET A 141 0.56 -23.79 1.94
N GLY A 142 1.15 -22.75 1.35
CA GLY A 142 0.59 -22.10 0.15
C GLY A 142 -0.79 -21.41 0.28
N LYS A 143 -1.30 -21.24 1.50
CA LYS A 143 -2.56 -20.51 1.82
C LYS A 143 -2.24 -19.22 2.59
N TRP A 144 -1.64 -18.26 1.89
CA TRP A 144 -0.97 -17.10 2.50
C TRP A 144 -1.86 -16.04 3.15
N VAL A 145 -3.18 -16.02 2.93
CA VAL A 145 -4.01 -14.89 3.39
C VAL A 145 -5.35 -15.31 3.99
N ALA A 146 -5.82 -16.54 3.83
CA ALA A 146 -7.14 -16.90 4.36
C ALA A 146 -7.11 -17.47 5.79
N PHE A 147 -6.01 -18.09 6.21
CA PHE A 147 -5.94 -18.83 7.49
C PHE A 147 -5.66 -17.93 8.71
N GLY A 148 -4.87 -16.87 8.54
CA GLY A 148 -4.51 -15.94 9.61
C GLY A 148 -5.61 -14.94 10.01
N TRP A 149 -6.72 -14.88 9.26
CA TRP A 149 -7.88 -14.03 9.57
C TRP A 149 -8.98 -14.78 10.33
N THR A 150 -9.16 -16.08 10.08
CA THR A 150 -10.26 -16.87 10.66
C THR A 150 -9.97 -17.44 12.05
N MET A 151 -8.71 -17.68 12.42
CA MET A 151 -8.33 -18.06 13.79
C MET A 151 -6.95 -17.48 14.11
N ASN A 152 -6.74 -17.05 15.36
CA ASN A 152 -5.41 -16.64 15.81
C ASN A 152 -4.48 -17.88 15.79
N PRO A 153 -3.42 -17.89 14.96
CA PRO A 153 -2.55 -19.05 14.82
C PRO A 153 -1.64 -19.27 16.03
N VAL A 154 -1.58 -18.32 16.97
CA VAL A 154 -0.74 -18.38 18.16
C VAL A 154 -1.61 -18.53 19.41
N THR A 155 -1.37 -19.59 20.18
CA THR A 155 -2.05 -19.81 21.47
C THR A 155 -1.64 -18.73 22.47
N PHE A 156 -2.61 -18.07 23.09
CA PHE A 156 -2.40 -17.06 24.12
C PHE A 156 -3.24 -17.33 25.37
N ASP A 157 -2.76 -16.83 26.51
CA ASP A 157 -3.48 -16.93 27.77
C ASP A 157 -4.55 -15.83 27.90
N SER A 158 -5.61 -16.08 28.64
CA SER A 158 -6.75 -15.16 28.75
C SER A 158 -7.46 -15.27 30.09
N VAL A 159 -8.28 -14.27 30.42
CA VAL A 159 -9.10 -14.29 31.65
C VAL A 159 -10.01 -15.53 31.67
N PHE A 160 -10.51 -15.98 30.52
CA PHE A 160 -11.33 -17.19 30.42
C PHE A 160 -10.53 -18.46 30.65
N ASN A 161 -9.27 -18.50 30.21
CA ASN A 161 -8.39 -19.62 30.49
C ASN A 161 -8.01 -19.70 31.98
N GLN A 162 -7.96 -18.55 32.67
CA GLN A 162 -7.64 -18.49 34.10
C GLN A 162 -8.86 -18.69 35.03
N SER A 163 -10.08 -18.76 34.49
CA SER A 163 -11.30 -18.96 35.27
C SER A 163 -11.44 -20.41 35.78
N GLU A 164 -12.33 -20.60 36.76
CA GLU A 164 -12.80 -21.94 37.14
C GLU A 164 -13.66 -22.54 36.02
N HIS A 165 -14.56 -21.74 35.46
CA HIS A 165 -15.38 -22.08 34.30
C HIS A 165 -15.89 -20.81 33.63
N THR A 166 -15.96 -20.79 32.30
CA THR A 166 -16.56 -19.71 31.52
C THR A 166 -17.76 -20.22 30.73
N TRP A 167 -18.91 -19.57 30.91
CA TRP A 167 -20.11 -19.77 30.10
C TRP A 167 -20.17 -18.65 29.05
N SER A 168 -20.07 -18.98 27.77
CA SER A 168 -19.99 -18.00 26.69
C SER A 168 -21.13 -18.16 25.69
N PHE A 169 -21.73 -17.04 25.28
CA PHE A 169 -22.90 -16.99 24.41
C PHE A 169 -22.68 -15.99 23.28
N GLY A 170 -22.95 -16.38 22.02
CA GLY A 170 -22.94 -15.46 20.87
C GLY A 170 -22.32 -16.04 19.60
N SER A 171 -21.44 -15.27 18.94
CA SER A 171 -21.01 -15.53 17.57
C SER A 171 -20.06 -16.74 17.44
N PRO A 172 -20.23 -17.59 16.40
CA PRO A 172 -19.27 -18.62 16.04
C PRO A 172 -17.92 -18.09 15.55
N ASP A 173 -17.77 -16.79 15.26
CA ASP A 173 -16.51 -16.19 14.83
C ASP A 173 -15.60 -15.76 16.00
N ILE A 174 -16.18 -15.54 17.19
CA ILE A 174 -15.44 -15.04 18.37
C ILE A 174 -15.23 -16.13 19.42
N LEU A 175 -16.29 -16.84 19.79
CA LEU A 175 -16.29 -17.77 20.92
C LEU A 175 -15.27 -18.92 20.77
N PRO A 176 -15.16 -19.60 19.62
CA PRO A 176 -14.26 -20.75 19.46
C PRO A 176 -12.77 -20.41 19.68
N MET A 177 -12.34 -19.18 19.39
CA MET A 177 -10.96 -18.77 19.59
C MET A 177 -10.54 -18.89 21.07
N PHE A 178 -11.42 -18.51 22.00
CA PHE A 178 -11.14 -18.62 23.44
C PHE A 178 -11.33 -20.05 23.97
N GLN A 179 -12.22 -20.83 23.36
CA GLN A 179 -12.40 -22.24 23.72
C GLN A 179 -11.20 -23.10 23.30
N HIS A 180 -10.73 -22.93 22.05
CA HIS A 180 -9.54 -23.64 21.56
C HIS A 180 -8.24 -23.09 22.16
N GLY A 181 -8.22 -21.82 22.56
CA GLY A 181 -7.10 -21.20 23.27
C GLY A 181 -7.01 -21.60 24.75
N ALA A 182 -8.05 -22.23 25.32
CA ALA A 182 -8.02 -22.67 26.71
C ALA A 182 -7.13 -23.91 26.89
N SER A 183 -6.38 -23.93 27.99
CA SER A 183 -5.55 -25.06 28.43
C SER A 183 -6.36 -26.34 28.68
N ASP A 184 -7.64 -26.17 29.01
CA ASP A 184 -8.63 -27.23 29.12
C ASP A 184 -9.83 -26.87 28.24
N PRO A 185 -10.13 -27.63 27.17
CA PRO A 185 -11.27 -27.36 26.28
C PRO A 185 -12.64 -27.36 26.98
N SER A 186 -12.75 -28.02 28.14
CA SER A 186 -13.98 -28.04 28.94
C SER A 186 -14.17 -26.81 29.83
N ARG A 187 -13.13 -25.97 29.97
CA ARG A 187 -13.15 -24.75 30.79
C ARG A 187 -14.03 -23.65 30.21
N VAL A 188 -14.11 -23.58 28.87
CA VAL A 188 -14.92 -22.58 28.16
C VAL A 188 -16.03 -23.31 27.41
N GLU A 189 -17.25 -23.15 27.89
CA GLU A 189 -18.45 -23.70 27.28
C GLU A 189 -19.10 -22.66 26.37
N THR A 190 -19.39 -23.03 25.12
CA THR A 190 -19.82 -22.11 24.06
C THR A 190 -21.24 -22.44 23.60
N PHE A 191 -22.12 -21.44 23.60
CA PHE A 191 -23.48 -21.50 23.08
C PHE A 191 -23.60 -20.52 21.91
N MET A 192 -23.64 -21.06 20.70
CA MET A 192 -23.55 -20.27 19.48
C MET A 192 -24.77 -20.48 18.61
N TYR A 193 -25.22 -19.41 17.96
CA TYR A 193 -26.12 -19.52 16.81
C TYR A 193 -25.36 -20.06 15.59
N GLY A 194 -26.10 -20.45 14.54
CA GLY A 194 -25.47 -20.94 13.31
C GLY A 194 -24.81 -19.81 12.52
N ALA A 195 -23.62 -20.03 11.94
CA ALA A 195 -22.92 -19.02 11.13
C ALA A 195 -23.72 -18.49 9.92
N HIS A 196 -24.75 -19.21 9.48
CA HIS A 196 -25.66 -18.77 8.41
C HIS A 196 -26.72 -17.76 8.90
N GLU A 197 -26.84 -17.56 10.21
CA GLU A 197 -27.75 -16.59 10.82
C GLU A 197 -27.15 -15.17 10.84
N GLU A 198 -25.83 -15.04 10.65
CA GLU A 198 -25.08 -13.77 10.49
C GLU A 198 -25.16 -13.18 9.06
N ASP A 199 -26.11 -13.62 8.22
CA ASP A 199 -26.23 -13.15 6.83
C ASP A 199 -26.67 -11.66 6.74
N PHE A 200 -25.67 -10.78 6.68
CA PHE A 200 -25.76 -9.33 6.53
C PHE A 200 -26.56 -8.86 5.29
N SER A 201 -26.82 -9.73 4.32
CA SER A 201 -27.50 -9.37 3.06
C SER A 201 -29.03 -9.50 3.12
N SER A 202 -29.56 -10.12 4.18
CA SER A 202 -30.94 -10.62 4.18
C SER A 202 -32.00 -9.66 4.74
N GLY A 203 -31.63 -8.47 5.22
CA GLY A 203 -32.58 -7.49 5.76
C GLY A 203 -33.39 -8.01 6.96
N LYS A 204 -32.90 -9.05 7.64
CA LYS A 204 -33.48 -9.61 8.86
C LYS A 204 -33.22 -8.69 10.05
N ASP A 205 -34.09 -8.77 11.05
CA ASP A 205 -33.96 -8.05 12.32
C ASP A 205 -32.72 -8.55 13.09
N ALA A 206 -31.67 -7.72 13.13
CA ALA A 206 -30.40 -8.06 13.77
C ALA A 206 -30.51 -8.27 15.28
N THR A 207 -31.59 -7.78 15.91
CA THR A 207 -31.87 -8.03 17.33
C THR A 207 -32.13 -9.51 17.64
N ALA A 208 -32.43 -10.34 16.63
CA ALA A 208 -32.60 -11.77 16.79
C ALA A 208 -31.33 -12.47 17.34
N LEU A 209 -30.14 -11.98 16.97
CA LEU A 209 -28.86 -12.52 17.46
C LEU A 209 -28.67 -12.22 18.95
N ASP A 210 -29.01 -11.00 19.37
CA ASP A 210 -28.97 -10.61 20.78
C ASP A 210 -30.04 -11.36 21.59
N THR A 211 -31.21 -11.59 20.98
CA THR A 211 -32.31 -12.38 21.57
C THR A 211 -31.88 -13.80 21.86
N PHE A 212 -31.19 -14.46 20.92
CA PHE A 212 -30.62 -15.79 21.13
C PHE A 212 -29.76 -15.82 22.39
N VAL A 213 -28.87 -14.84 22.56
CA VAL A 213 -27.97 -14.76 23.71
C VAL A 213 -28.75 -14.63 25.02
N PHE A 214 -29.70 -13.71 25.10
CA PHE A 214 -30.51 -13.52 26.30
C PHE A 214 -31.38 -14.75 26.64
N ASP A 215 -32.00 -15.37 25.64
CA ASP A 215 -32.82 -16.58 25.82
C ASP A 215 -32.00 -17.77 26.34
N HIS A 216 -30.76 -17.94 25.87
CA HIS A 216 -29.88 -19.03 26.32
C HIS A 216 -29.35 -18.79 27.74
N VAL A 217 -29.08 -17.54 28.12
CA VAL A 217 -28.74 -17.20 29.51
C VAL A 217 -29.93 -17.47 30.43
N ASP A 218 -31.12 -17.04 30.05
CA ASP A 218 -32.34 -17.32 30.82
C ASP A 218 -32.59 -18.83 30.96
N ALA A 219 -32.46 -19.59 29.87
CA ALA A 219 -32.56 -21.05 29.89
C ALA A 219 -31.52 -21.69 30.82
N LEU A 220 -30.27 -21.23 30.81
CA LEU A 220 -29.20 -21.74 31.69
C LEU A 220 -29.61 -21.61 33.17
N PHE A 221 -30.06 -20.44 33.60
CA PHE A 221 -30.43 -20.18 35.00
C PHE A 221 -31.76 -20.84 35.41
N ARG A 222 -32.74 -20.93 34.50
CA ARG A 222 -33.97 -21.70 34.74
C ARG A 222 -33.67 -23.19 34.87
N ASN A 223 -32.83 -23.75 33.99
CA ASN A 223 -32.40 -25.15 34.08
C ASN A 223 -31.63 -25.42 35.37
N ALA A 224 -30.77 -24.50 35.80
CA ALA A 224 -30.03 -24.61 37.05
C ALA A 224 -30.96 -24.64 38.27
N SER A 225 -32.14 -24.00 38.20
CA SER A 225 -33.15 -24.05 39.26
C SER A 225 -33.75 -25.46 39.45
N HIS A 226 -33.63 -26.33 38.45
CA HIS A 226 -34.12 -27.72 38.48
C HIS A 226 -33.00 -28.78 38.46
N ASN A 227 -31.75 -28.39 38.22
CA ASN A 227 -30.59 -29.27 38.15
C ASN A 227 -29.56 -28.89 39.23
N PRO A 228 -29.50 -29.64 40.36
CA PRO A 228 -28.60 -29.34 41.47
C PRO A 228 -27.11 -29.30 41.08
N ASN A 229 -26.69 -30.14 40.13
CA ASN A 229 -25.30 -30.19 39.68
C ASN A 229 -24.93 -28.93 38.89
N LEU A 230 -25.82 -28.49 38.00
CA LEU A 230 -25.66 -27.23 37.28
C LEU A 230 -25.68 -26.04 38.23
N ALA A 231 -26.63 -25.99 39.16
CA ALA A 231 -26.70 -24.98 40.21
C ALA A 231 -25.42 -24.91 41.07
N ALA A 232 -24.79 -26.05 41.35
CA ALA A 232 -23.52 -26.10 42.07
C ALA A 232 -22.36 -25.58 41.22
N ARG A 233 -22.30 -25.92 39.92
CA ARG A 233 -21.29 -25.39 38.99
C ARG A 233 -21.36 -23.87 38.88
N LEU A 234 -22.56 -23.30 38.72
CA LEU A 234 -22.76 -21.85 38.60
C LEU A 234 -22.37 -21.09 39.89
N ARG A 235 -22.43 -21.75 41.06
CA ARG A 235 -22.10 -21.14 42.36
C ARG A 235 -20.61 -21.22 42.74
N ARG A 236 -19.77 -21.90 41.96
CA ARG A 236 -18.33 -21.94 42.25
C ARG A 236 -17.72 -20.54 42.14
N PRO A 237 -16.72 -20.20 42.98
CA PRO A 237 -15.98 -18.96 42.84
C PRO A 237 -15.10 -19.00 41.58
N GLY A 238 -14.85 -17.84 40.97
CA GLY A 238 -14.04 -17.70 39.76
C GLY A 238 -14.78 -18.05 38.47
N VAL A 239 -16.11 -18.06 38.48
CA VAL A 239 -16.93 -18.33 37.28
C VAL A 239 -17.16 -17.06 36.48
N ILE A 240 -17.05 -17.15 35.15
CA ILE A 240 -17.26 -16.05 34.22
C ILE A 240 -18.44 -16.35 33.29
N PHE A 241 -19.22 -15.31 32.99
CA PHE A 241 -20.25 -15.32 31.97
C PHE A 241 -19.89 -14.29 30.91
N PHE A 242 -19.78 -14.72 29.65
CA PHE A 242 -19.46 -13.86 28.52
C PHE A 242 -20.64 -13.83 27.55
N LEU A 243 -21.21 -12.64 27.34
CA LEU A 243 -22.31 -12.41 26.43
C LEU A 243 -21.83 -11.51 25.30
N HIS A 244 -21.73 -12.08 24.11
CA HIS A 244 -21.36 -11.39 22.89
C HIS A 244 -22.60 -11.01 22.08
N LEU A 245 -22.90 -9.70 22.03
CA LEU A 245 -24.12 -9.14 21.43
C LEU A 245 -23.78 -8.50 20.08
N LEU A 246 -24.04 -9.22 18.98
CA LEU A 246 -23.62 -8.86 17.61
C LEU A 246 -24.62 -7.92 16.87
N GLY A 247 -25.82 -7.71 17.42
CA GLY A 247 -26.89 -7.00 16.70
C GLY A 247 -26.53 -5.56 16.29
N LEU A 248 -25.73 -4.87 17.09
CA LEU A 248 -25.33 -3.48 16.84
C LEU A 248 -24.34 -3.34 15.69
N ASP A 249 -23.30 -4.17 15.62
CA ASP A 249 -22.35 -4.18 14.50
C ASP A 249 -23.08 -4.46 13.17
N THR A 250 -23.94 -5.48 13.17
CA THR A 250 -24.79 -5.84 12.02
C THR A 250 -25.64 -4.65 11.56
N ASN A 251 -26.33 -3.98 12.48
CA ASN A 251 -27.12 -2.79 12.16
C ASN A 251 -26.25 -1.60 11.72
N GLY A 252 -25.03 -1.47 12.25
CA GLY A 252 -24.06 -0.45 11.87
C GLY A 252 -23.62 -0.59 10.40
N HIS A 253 -23.30 -1.81 9.97
CA HIS A 253 -22.92 -2.11 8.58
C HIS A 253 -24.07 -1.95 7.59
N ILE A 254 -25.30 -2.34 7.97
CA ILE A 254 -26.47 -2.30 7.07
C ILE A 254 -27.09 -0.91 7.04
N PHE A 255 -27.42 -0.35 8.21
CA PHE A 255 -28.25 0.85 8.34
C PHE A 255 -27.49 2.11 8.75
N ARG A 256 -26.23 2.00 9.18
CA ARG A 256 -25.35 3.07 9.69
C ARG A 256 -25.64 3.43 11.16
N PRO A 257 -24.65 3.97 11.91
CA PRO A 257 -24.79 4.23 13.35
C PRO A 257 -25.78 5.33 13.78
N HIS A 258 -26.35 6.08 12.83
CA HIS A 258 -27.38 7.11 13.11
C HIS A 258 -28.80 6.62 12.77
N SER A 259 -28.93 5.37 12.30
CA SER A 259 -30.22 4.80 11.94
C SER A 259 -31.09 4.53 13.16
N ARG A 260 -32.40 4.46 12.91
CA ARG A 260 -33.35 4.06 13.95
C ARG A 260 -33.08 2.63 14.41
N GLU A 261 -32.74 1.74 13.49
CA GLU A 261 -32.45 0.33 13.72
C GLU A 261 -31.29 0.17 14.72
N TYR A 262 -30.17 0.87 14.48
CA TYR A 262 -29.02 0.86 15.40
C TYR A 262 -29.40 1.42 16.79
N VAL A 263 -30.10 2.55 16.83
CA VAL A 263 -30.46 3.23 18.09
C VAL A 263 -31.50 2.46 18.90
N GLU A 264 -32.50 1.85 18.25
CA GLU A 264 -33.49 1.00 18.93
C GLU A 264 -32.85 -0.32 19.41
N ASN A 265 -31.82 -0.84 18.71
CA ASN A 265 -31.05 -1.97 19.21
C ASN A 265 -30.30 -1.63 20.52
N ILE A 266 -29.83 -0.38 20.70
CA ILE A 266 -29.28 0.08 22.00
C ILE A 266 -30.32 -0.06 23.12
N ALA A 267 -31.56 0.38 22.86
CA ALA A 267 -32.65 0.24 23.83
C ALA A 267 -33.03 -1.22 24.10
N TYR A 268 -32.93 -2.08 23.07
CA TYR A 268 -33.14 -3.51 23.21
C TYR A 268 -32.11 -4.16 24.13
N ILE A 269 -30.81 -3.91 23.90
CA ILE A 269 -29.75 -4.49 24.73
C ILE A 269 -29.80 -3.98 26.17
N ASP A 270 -30.10 -2.69 26.38
CA ASP A 270 -30.23 -2.10 27.73
C ASP A 270 -31.32 -2.82 28.54
N LYS A 271 -32.47 -3.05 27.90
CA LYS A 271 -33.57 -3.81 28.50
C LYS A 271 -33.16 -5.26 28.80
N GLY A 272 -32.52 -5.94 27.85
CA GLY A 272 -32.07 -7.33 28.01
C GLY A 272 -31.05 -7.49 29.14
N ILE A 273 -30.07 -6.58 29.23
CA ILE A 273 -29.08 -6.57 30.31
C ILE A 273 -29.76 -6.38 31.67
N ARG A 274 -30.72 -5.45 31.78
CA ARG A 274 -31.50 -5.25 33.02
C ARG A 274 -32.22 -6.53 33.45
N GLU A 275 -32.80 -7.28 32.50
CA GLU A 275 -33.50 -8.54 32.77
C GLU A 275 -32.54 -9.64 33.21
N VAL A 276 -31.38 -9.77 32.56
CA VAL A 276 -30.30 -10.69 32.97
C VAL A 276 -29.81 -10.36 34.39
N VAL A 277 -29.51 -9.10 34.69
CA VAL A 277 -29.07 -8.67 36.03
C VAL A 277 -30.11 -9.05 37.08
N ASN A 278 -31.39 -8.76 36.84
CA ASN A 278 -32.46 -9.14 37.79
C ASN A 278 -32.58 -10.65 37.99
N LEU A 279 -32.44 -11.43 36.92
CA LEU A 279 -32.45 -12.90 36.97
C LEU A 279 -31.28 -13.44 37.81
N VAL A 280 -30.08 -12.92 37.55
CA VAL A 280 -28.83 -13.32 38.20
C VAL A 280 -28.87 -12.96 39.69
N GLU A 281 -29.17 -11.72 40.03
CA GLU A 281 -29.25 -11.27 41.43
C GLU A 281 -30.30 -12.09 42.20
N LYS A 282 -31.45 -12.39 41.59
CA LYS A 282 -32.46 -13.26 42.21
C LYS A 282 -31.96 -14.70 42.41
N PHE A 283 -31.28 -15.29 41.43
CA PHE A 283 -30.77 -16.67 41.51
C PHE A 283 -29.71 -16.85 42.61
N TYR A 284 -28.88 -15.81 42.83
CA TYR A 284 -27.86 -15.79 43.88
C TYR A 284 -28.36 -15.16 45.19
N ASN A 285 -29.65 -14.86 45.32
CA ASN A 285 -30.27 -14.25 46.50
C ASN A 285 -29.67 -12.89 46.89
N ASN A 286 -29.23 -12.09 45.91
CA ASN A 286 -28.61 -10.78 46.10
C ASN A 286 -27.43 -10.84 47.08
N ASP A 287 -26.57 -11.86 46.95
CA ASP A 287 -25.43 -12.09 47.84
C ASP A 287 -24.37 -10.98 47.80
N GLY A 288 -24.46 -10.06 46.83
CA GLY A 288 -23.49 -8.99 46.64
C GLY A 288 -22.12 -9.49 46.19
N ARG A 289 -22.05 -10.68 45.57
CA ARG A 289 -20.80 -11.34 45.12
C ARG A 289 -20.67 -11.42 43.60
N THR A 290 -21.43 -10.60 42.86
CA THR A 290 -21.39 -10.52 41.40
C THR A 290 -20.84 -9.18 40.92
N SER A 291 -19.86 -9.20 40.01
CA SER A 291 -19.40 -8.02 39.28
C SER A 291 -19.90 -8.06 37.84
N TYR A 292 -20.16 -6.88 37.28
CA TYR A 292 -20.61 -6.71 35.90
C TYR A 292 -19.71 -5.71 35.17
N VAL A 293 -19.34 -6.03 33.93
CA VAL A 293 -18.57 -5.19 33.03
C VAL A 293 -19.30 -5.14 31.69
N PHE A 294 -19.66 -3.95 31.24
CA PHE A 294 -20.27 -3.69 29.94
C PHE A 294 -19.33 -2.84 29.09
N THR A 295 -19.04 -3.30 27.87
CA THR A 295 -18.18 -2.58 26.93
C THR A 295 -18.49 -2.93 25.47
N ALA A 296 -17.65 -2.46 24.54
CA ALA A 296 -17.63 -2.86 23.15
C ALA A 296 -16.19 -3.13 22.72
N ASP A 297 -16.02 -3.95 21.69
CA ASP A 297 -14.76 -4.28 21.04
C ASP A 297 -14.26 -3.16 20.11
N HIS A 298 -15.15 -2.57 19.32
CA HIS A 298 -14.91 -1.37 18.54
C HIS A 298 -16.20 -0.54 18.36
N GLY A 299 -16.04 0.64 17.79
CA GLY A 299 -17.15 1.45 17.28
C GLY A 299 -17.29 1.34 15.76
N MET A 300 -17.84 2.38 15.13
CA MET A 300 -18.15 2.37 13.70
C MET A 300 -18.23 3.79 13.14
N ASN A 301 -17.69 4.00 11.93
CA ASN A 301 -17.70 5.31 11.32
C ASN A 301 -19.09 5.61 10.73
N ASN A 302 -19.32 6.86 10.34
CA ASN A 302 -20.62 7.29 9.82
C ASN A 302 -21.03 6.60 8.49
N ARG A 303 -20.10 5.89 7.83
CA ARG A 303 -20.34 5.11 6.62
C ARG A 303 -20.66 3.64 6.92
N GLY A 304 -20.74 3.25 8.19
CA GLY A 304 -20.98 1.86 8.56
C GLY A 304 -19.80 0.98 8.21
N ALA A 305 -18.58 1.48 8.43
CA ALA A 305 -17.36 0.69 8.30
C ALA A 305 -16.45 0.90 9.53
N HIS A 306 -15.67 -0.12 9.86
CA HIS A 306 -14.64 -0.11 10.90
C HIS A 306 -13.33 -0.72 10.35
N GLY A 307 -12.34 -0.96 11.20
CA GLY A 307 -10.99 -1.45 10.84
C GLY A 307 -9.90 -0.37 10.81
N ASP A 308 -10.28 0.90 10.80
CA ASP A 308 -9.35 2.05 10.77
C ASP A 308 -9.16 2.74 12.15
N GLY A 309 -8.33 3.79 12.17
CA GLY A 309 -8.03 4.58 13.38
C GLY A 309 -9.00 5.74 13.67
N HIS A 310 -10.14 5.83 12.99
CA HIS A 310 -11.10 6.91 13.22
C HIS A 310 -11.56 6.92 14.69
N PRO A 311 -11.70 8.09 15.35
CA PRO A 311 -12.13 8.16 16.75
C PRO A 311 -13.45 7.44 17.05
N ASP A 312 -14.43 7.53 16.14
CA ASP A 312 -15.70 6.79 16.26
C ASP A 312 -15.54 5.27 16.22
N ASN A 313 -14.44 4.76 15.68
CA ASN A 313 -14.12 3.33 15.65
C ASN A 313 -13.30 2.91 16.88
N THR A 314 -12.48 3.81 17.41
CA THR A 314 -11.54 3.51 18.49
C THR A 314 -12.08 3.79 19.90
N ARG A 315 -13.21 4.50 20.02
CA ARG A 315 -13.83 4.87 21.30
C ARG A 315 -15.08 4.03 21.59
N THR A 316 -14.94 3.14 22.55
CA THR A 316 -15.99 2.22 22.99
C THR A 316 -16.47 2.60 24.39
N PRO A 317 -17.73 2.34 24.76
CA PRO A 317 -18.20 2.59 26.12
C PRO A 317 -17.55 1.60 27.09
N LEU A 318 -17.36 2.01 28.35
CA LEU A 318 -17.04 1.13 29.46
C LEU A 318 -17.88 1.52 30.68
N ILE A 319 -18.63 0.56 31.22
CA ILE A 319 -19.43 0.72 32.43
C ILE A 319 -19.22 -0.53 33.28
N ALA A 320 -18.81 -0.37 34.54
CA ALA A 320 -18.69 -1.47 35.49
C ALA A 320 -19.48 -1.19 36.76
N TRP A 321 -20.07 -2.23 37.35
CA TRP A 321 -20.82 -2.13 38.60
C TRP A 321 -20.88 -3.48 39.35
N GLY A 322 -21.46 -3.45 40.55
CA GLY A 322 -21.59 -4.63 41.42
C GLY A 322 -20.44 -4.75 42.41
N ALA A 323 -20.14 -5.98 42.82
CA ALA A 323 -19.15 -6.30 43.83
C ALA A 323 -17.75 -5.78 43.44
N GLY A 324 -17.05 -5.13 44.35
CA GLY A 324 -15.69 -4.63 44.13
C GLY A 324 -15.56 -3.43 43.19
N ILE A 325 -16.66 -2.89 42.66
CA ILE A 325 -16.62 -1.71 41.78
C ILE A 325 -16.92 -0.43 42.56
N ARG A 326 -16.15 0.61 42.28
CA ARG A 326 -16.32 1.93 42.88
C ARG A 326 -17.63 2.60 42.43
N LYS A 327 -18.23 3.34 43.37
CA LYS A 327 -19.41 4.17 43.13
C LYS A 327 -19.05 5.43 42.31
N PRO A 328 -20.04 6.05 41.64
CA PRO A 328 -19.81 7.25 40.85
C PRO A 328 -19.18 8.36 41.69
N ASN A 329 -18.17 9.03 41.13
CA ASN A 329 -17.56 10.19 41.77
C ASN A 329 -18.13 11.48 41.16
N ASN A 330 -18.88 12.23 41.96
CA ASN A 330 -19.48 13.50 41.55
C ASN A 330 -18.72 14.71 42.17
N THR A 331 -17.62 14.45 42.88
CA THR A 331 -16.78 15.48 43.47
C THR A 331 -15.76 15.96 42.43
N HIS A 332 -15.96 17.17 41.93
CA HIS A 332 -15.12 17.81 40.89
C HIS A 332 -14.88 16.91 39.66
N PRO A 333 -15.94 16.55 38.91
CA PRO A 333 -15.82 15.67 37.75
C PRO A 333 -14.87 16.27 36.70
N THR A 334 -13.95 15.44 36.23
CA THR A 334 -12.98 15.76 35.17
C THR A 334 -13.12 14.78 34.00
N GLY A 335 -12.32 14.98 32.95
CA GLY A 335 -12.28 14.10 31.78
C GLY A 335 -13.34 14.39 30.72
N HIS A 336 -14.22 15.38 30.92
CA HIS A 336 -15.19 15.80 29.90
C HIS A 336 -14.57 16.76 28.88
N ASP A 337 -14.85 16.50 27.60
CA ASP A 337 -14.36 17.25 26.45
C ASP A 337 -15.50 17.48 25.44
N ASP A 338 -15.20 18.11 24.29
CA ASP A 338 -16.19 18.36 23.23
C ASP A 338 -16.89 17.08 22.75
N PHE A 339 -16.22 15.92 22.87
CA PHE A 339 -16.77 14.62 22.46
C PHE A 339 -17.90 14.14 23.39
N SER A 340 -17.87 14.48 24.68
CA SER A 340 -18.91 14.13 25.64
C SER A 340 -19.87 15.28 25.97
N GLY A 341 -19.80 16.39 25.22
CA GLY A 341 -20.52 17.63 25.54
C GLY A 341 -22.04 17.51 25.56
N ASP A 342 -22.62 16.63 24.73
CA ASP A 342 -24.07 16.43 24.58
C ASP A 342 -24.62 15.22 25.35
N TRP A 343 -23.79 14.51 26.12
CA TRP A 343 -24.22 13.31 26.86
C TRP A 343 -25.01 13.63 28.13
N GLY A 344 -24.93 14.87 28.62
CA GLY A 344 -25.55 15.28 29.89
C GLY A 344 -24.99 14.53 31.09
N LEU A 345 -23.71 14.15 31.06
CA LEU A 345 -23.01 13.40 32.11
C LEU A 345 -21.86 14.18 32.76
N GLY A 346 -21.79 15.50 32.50
CA GLY A 346 -20.72 16.37 32.99
C GLY A 346 -20.60 16.46 34.52
N GLU A 347 -21.61 16.02 35.26
CA GLU A 347 -21.66 16.02 36.72
C GLU A 347 -21.02 14.76 37.36
N VAL A 348 -20.68 13.74 36.56
CA VAL A 348 -20.08 12.48 37.03
C VAL A 348 -18.70 12.31 36.40
N GLN A 349 -17.69 11.92 37.20
CA GLN A 349 -16.32 11.70 36.73
C GLN A 349 -16.27 10.65 35.61
N ARG A 350 -15.69 11.02 34.46
CA ARG A 350 -15.39 10.09 33.35
C ARG A 350 -14.00 9.47 33.57
N ASN A 351 -13.89 8.14 33.50
CA ASN A 351 -12.63 7.42 33.73
C ASN A 351 -12.26 6.57 32.52
N ASP A 352 -11.50 7.15 31.61
CA ASP A 352 -11.09 6.48 30.38
C ASP A 352 -9.97 5.46 30.65
N VAL A 353 -9.96 4.36 29.90
CA VAL A 353 -8.95 3.29 29.99
C VAL A 353 -8.47 2.87 28.62
N LYS A 354 -7.32 2.20 28.53
CA LYS A 354 -6.95 1.47 27.32
C LYS A 354 -7.70 0.14 27.34
N GLN A 355 -8.13 -0.37 26.18
CA GLN A 355 -8.98 -1.57 26.15
C GLN A 355 -8.32 -2.80 26.80
N ALA A 356 -6.99 -2.93 26.71
CA ALA A 356 -6.22 -3.98 27.39
C ALA A 356 -6.31 -3.95 28.93
N ASP A 357 -6.63 -2.80 29.52
CA ASP A 357 -6.71 -2.59 30.97
C ASP A 357 -7.95 -3.29 31.59
N ILE A 358 -8.91 -3.69 30.74
CA ILE A 358 -10.14 -4.39 31.18
C ILE A 358 -9.80 -5.81 31.65
N ALA A 359 -8.82 -6.49 31.03
CA ALA A 359 -8.41 -7.84 31.42
C ALA A 359 -7.88 -7.92 32.87
N PRO A 360 -6.88 -7.10 33.31
CA PRO A 360 -6.44 -7.10 34.70
C PRO A 360 -7.54 -6.64 35.68
N LEU A 361 -8.45 -5.75 35.27
CA LEU A 361 -9.63 -5.40 36.06
C LEU A 361 -10.49 -6.65 36.34
N MET A 362 -10.89 -7.38 35.30
CA MET A 362 -11.68 -8.61 35.45
C MET A 362 -10.96 -9.65 36.33
N ALA A 363 -9.68 -9.91 36.07
CA ALA A 363 -8.90 -10.87 36.86
C ALA A 363 -8.86 -10.52 38.35
N SER A 364 -8.70 -9.23 38.68
CA SER A 364 -8.67 -8.73 40.06
C SER A 364 -10.01 -8.88 40.80
N LEU A 365 -11.13 -8.72 40.10
CA LEU A 365 -12.46 -8.74 40.71
C LEU A 365 -12.86 -10.14 41.19
N VAL A 366 -12.47 -11.17 40.44
CA VAL A 366 -12.79 -12.58 40.73
C VAL A 366 -11.61 -13.42 41.21
N GLY A 367 -10.45 -12.79 41.45
CA GLY A 367 -9.29 -13.45 42.08
C GLY A 367 -8.56 -14.46 41.20
N LEU A 368 -8.52 -14.20 39.90
CA LEU A 368 -7.86 -15.07 38.92
C LEU A 368 -6.38 -14.72 38.76
N ASN A 369 -5.62 -15.59 38.11
CA ASN A 369 -4.31 -15.17 37.61
C ASN A 369 -4.51 -14.12 36.52
N TYR A 370 -3.61 -13.16 36.48
CA TYR A 370 -3.59 -12.16 35.42
C TYR A 370 -3.09 -12.85 34.15
N PRO A 371 -3.71 -12.62 32.97
CA PRO A 371 -3.28 -13.27 31.74
C PRO A 371 -1.79 -13.02 31.47
N LEU A 372 -1.05 -14.09 31.15
CA LEU A 372 0.41 -14.07 31.09
C LEU A 372 1.02 -13.00 30.17
N ASN A 373 0.34 -12.71 29.05
CA ASN A 373 0.79 -11.74 28.05
C ASN A 373 0.09 -10.39 28.17
N SER A 374 -0.71 -10.17 29.23
CA SER A 374 -1.38 -8.89 29.44
C SER A 374 -0.35 -7.77 29.57
N VAL A 375 -0.54 -6.72 28.80
CA VAL A 375 0.15 -5.42 28.91
C VAL A 375 -0.77 -4.35 29.50
N GLY A 376 -1.97 -4.75 29.93
CA GLY A 376 -2.95 -3.87 30.57
C GLY A 376 -2.50 -3.41 31.95
N GLU A 377 -2.78 -2.15 32.25
CA GLU A 377 -2.58 -1.53 33.55
C GLU A 377 -3.87 -1.62 34.36
N LEU A 378 -3.84 -2.16 35.57
CA LEU A 378 -5.03 -2.31 36.41
C LEU A 378 -5.63 -0.92 36.72
N PRO A 379 -6.86 -0.61 36.27
CA PRO A 379 -7.46 0.70 36.51
C PRO A 379 -8.01 0.80 37.94
N LEU A 380 -7.15 1.17 38.90
CA LEU A 380 -7.47 1.27 40.34
C LEU A 380 -8.65 2.20 40.66
N VAL A 381 -8.99 3.12 39.75
CA VAL A 381 -10.15 4.00 39.89
C VAL A 381 -11.47 3.23 39.81
N TYR A 382 -11.53 2.13 39.05
CA TYR A 382 -12.72 1.26 38.97
C TYR A 382 -12.88 0.35 40.19
N LEU A 383 -11.80 0.09 40.93
CA LEU A 383 -11.77 -0.89 42.02
C LEU A 383 -12.11 -0.23 43.37
N GLU A 384 -13.07 -0.82 44.09
CA GLU A 384 -13.43 -0.48 45.47
C GLU A 384 -13.08 -1.62 46.41
N ASN A 385 -12.01 -1.42 47.17
CA ASN A 385 -11.48 -2.40 48.12
C ASN A 385 -10.56 -1.68 49.13
N ILE A 386 -10.12 -2.39 50.17
CA ILE A 386 -9.16 -1.89 51.15
C ILE A 386 -7.82 -1.53 50.47
N PRO A 387 -7.08 -0.51 50.97
CA PRO A 387 -5.81 -0.08 50.37
C PRO A 387 -4.79 -1.21 50.19
N LEU A 388 -4.71 -2.14 51.15
CA LEU A 388 -3.84 -3.32 51.05
C LEU A 388 -4.13 -4.16 49.79
N PHE A 389 -5.41 -4.37 49.46
CA PHE A 389 -5.80 -5.15 48.29
C PHE A 389 -5.39 -4.43 47.00
N LYS A 390 -5.62 -3.12 46.92
CA LYS A 390 -5.26 -2.29 45.75
C LYS A 390 -3.76 -2.30 45.50
N ALA A 391 -2.95 -2.10 46.54
CA ALA A 391 -1.49 -2.18 46.45
C ALA A 391 -1.01 -3.57 46.03
N GLN A 392 -1.58 -4.66 46.58
CA GLN A 392 -1.21 -6.01 46.18
C GLN A 392 -1.66 -6.36 44.74
N ALA A 393 -2.84 -5.92 44.33
CA ALA A 393 -3.34 -6.11 42.97
C ALA A 393 -2.48 -5.37 41.93
N SER A 394 -2.10 -4.12 42.23
CA SER A 394 -1.15 -3.35 41.43
C SER A 394 0.22 -4.03 41.36
N PHE A 395 0.70 -4.57 42.48
CA PHE A 395 1.97 -5.29 42.51
C PHE A 395 1.95 -6.61 41.72
N VAL A 396 0.85 -7.35 41.75
CA VAL A 396 0.65 -8.56 40.93
C VAL A 396 0.65 -8.22 39.44
N ASN A 397 -0.04 -7.14 39.06
CA ASN A 397 -0.04 -6.65 37.68
C ASN A 397 1.39 -6.26 37.22
N ALA A 398 2.13 -5.52 38.04
CA ALA A 398 3.51 -5.14 37.76
C ALA A 398 4.44 -6.35 37.63
N LYS A 399 4.29 -7.37 38.48
CA LYS A 399 5.06 -8.62 38.40
C LYS A 399 4.78 -9.39 37.11
N GLY A 400 3.52 -9.46 36.65
CA GLY A 400 3.17 -10.12 35.39
C GLY A 400 3.84 -9.47 34.18
N ILE A 401 3.81 -8.14 34.07
CA ILE A 401 4.45 -7.40 32.98
C ILE A 401 5.99 -7.49 33.09
N LEU A 402 6.54 -7.42 34.31
CA LEU A 402 7.98 -7.58 34.53
C LEU A 402 8.47 -8.98 34.16
N ALA A 403 7.69 -10.03 34.40
CA ALA A 403 8.04 -11.40 34.02
C ALA A 403 8.21 -11.55 32.51
N GLN A 404 7.35 -10.89 31.71
CA GLN A 404 7.52 -10.82 30.24
C GLN A 404 8.87 -10.20 29.87
N TYR A 405 9.22 -9.08 30.51
CA TYR A 405 10.52 -8.42 30.29
C TYR A 405 11.68 -9.34 30.64
N GLN A 406 11.65 -9.99 31.81
CA GLN A 406 12.72 -10.85 32.31
C GLN A 406 12.97 -12.05 31.38
N VAL A 407 11.92 -12.74 30.93
CA VAL A 407 12.08 -13.87 30.01
C VAL A 407 12.70 -13.43 28.68
N LYS A 408 12.25 -12.30 28.11
CA LYS A 408 12.86 -11.74 26.90
C LYS A 408 14.31 -11.28 27.14
N TYR A 409 14.60 -10.69 28.29
CA TYR A 409 15.93 -10.25 28.68
C TYR A 409 16.88 -11.44 28.76
N ASP A 410 16.50 -12.51 29.49
CA ASP A 410 17.31 -13.72 29.65
C ASP A 410 17.50 -14.47 28.33
N SER A 411 16.49 -14.46 27.46
CA SER A 411 16.62 -15.00 26.10
C SER A 411 17.67 -14.23 25.31
N LYS A 412 17.56 -12.90 25.26
CA LYS A 412 18.49 -12.05 24.50
C LYS A 412 19.89 -12.05 25.09
N GLN A 413 20.04 -12.03 26.41
CA GLN A 413 21.35 -12.10 27.06
C GLN A 413 22.08 -13.41 26.74
N ARG A 414 21.36 -14.53 26.63
CA ARG A 414 21.97 -15.83 26.31
C ARG A 414 22.41 -15.92 24.85
N THR A 415 21.64 -15.34 23.92
CA THR A 415 21.91 -15.48 22.49
C THR A 415 22.79 -14.37 21.94
N GLU A 416 22.72 -13.13 22.44
CA GLU A 416 23.42 -11.99 21.86
C GLU A 416 24.90 -11.91 22.28
N LEU A 417 25.82 -11.97 21.31
CA LEU A 417 27.27 -11.89 21.56
C LEU A 417 27.72 -10.57 22.20
N PHE A 418 27.05 -9.46 21.86
CA PHE A 418 27.32 -8.13 22.39
C PHE A 418 26.08 -7.56 23.07
N PHE A 419 25.51 -8.33 24.00
CA PHE A 419 24.32 -7.92 24.71
C PHE A 419 24.52 -6.62 25.50
N GLN A 420 23.62 -5.66 25.28
CA GLN A 420 23.51 -4.41 25.99
C GLN A 420 22.18 -4.44 26.76
N PRO A 421 22.22 -4.35 28.10
CA PRO A 421 21.01 -4.44 28.88
C PRO A 421 20.24 -3.11 28.84
N PHE A 422 18.93 -3.15 29.07
CA PHE A 422 18.11 -1.94 29.10
C PHE A 422 18.47 -1.10 30.34
N ALA A 423 19.23 -0.02 30.12
CA ALA A 423 19.86 0.76 31.19
C ALA A 423 18.90 1.18 32.34
N PRO A 424 17.65 1.63 32.07
CA PRO A 424 16.71 2.00 33.14
C PRO A 424 16.37 0.87 34.13
N LEU A 425 16.47 -0.40 33.73
CA LEU A 425 16.24 -1.58 34.59
C LEU A 425 17.54 -2.34 34.93
N SER A 426 18.70 -1.78 34.64
CA SER A 426 19.99 -2.47 34.81
C SER A 426 20.92 -1.78 35.80
N ASN A 427 20.51 -0.63 36.33
CA ASN A 427 21.27 0.14 37.29
C ASN A 427 21.19 -0.45 38.70
N ALA A 428 22.23 -0.21 39.52
CA ALA A 428 22.36 -0.74 40.88
C ALA A 428 21.20 -0.36 41.83
N THR A 429 20.40 0.66 41.50
CA THR A 429 19.25 1.11 42.30
C THR A 429 17.89 0.74 41.70
N HIS A 430 17.84 0.30 40.44
CA HIS A 430 16.61 0.07 39.67
C HIS A 430 16.58 -1.30 39.00
N SER A 431 17.33 -2.28 39.52
CA SER A 431 17.23 -3.66 39.04
C SER A 431 15.86 -4.25 39.39
N PRO A 432 15.32 -5.18 38.58
CA PRO A 432 14.03 -5.83 38.82
C PRO A 432 13.86 -6.34 40.26
N SER A 433 14.86 -7.02 40.81
CA SER A 433 14.81 -7.57 42.17
C SER A 433 14.75 -6.50 43.26
N ILE A 434 15.45 -5.37 43.07
CA ILE A 434 15.43 -4.23 43.99
C ILE A 434 14.08 -3.54 43.95
N LEU A 435 13.52 -3.30 42.76
CA LEU A 435 12.20 -2.65 42.64
C LEU A 435 11.10 -3.54 43.23
N VAL A 436 11.11 -4.84 42.94
CA VAL A 436 10.17 -5.82 43.51
C VAL A 436 10.27 -5.88 45.04
N SER A 437 11.48 -5.96 45.59
CA SER A 437 11.66 -5.98 47.06
C SER A 437 11.27 -4.66 47.72
N ARG A 438 11.48 -3.52 47.05
CA ARG A 438 11.06 -2.21 47.54
C ARG A 438 9.54 -2.07 47.58
N VAL A 439 8.83 -2.49 46.53
CA VAL A 439 7.36 -2.54 46.53
C VAL A 439 6.85 -3.42 47.67
N GLN A 440 7.42 -4.62 47.84
CA GLN A 440 7.04 -5.51 48.94
C GLN A 440 7.25 -4.85 50.31
N SER A 441 8.40 -4.20 50.52
CA SER A 441 8.68 -3.48 51.77
C SER A 441 7.70 -2.32 52.04
N LEU A 442 7.26 -1.60 51.01
CA LEU A 442 6.24 -0.55 51.14
C LEU A 442 4.88 -1.14 51.54
N ILE A 443 4.50 -2.28 50.95
CA ILE A 443 3.27 -3.00 51.33
C ILE A 443 3.36 -3.50 52.78
N ASP A 444 4.48 -4.10 53.18
CA ASP A 444 4.71 -4.64 54.52
C ASP A 444 4.71 -3.54 55.61
N THR A 445 5.12 -2.32 55.23
CA THR A 445 5.12 -1.13 56.10
C THR A 445 3.83 -0.29 55.99
N ALA A 446 2.80 -0.81 55.30
CA ALA A 446 1.50 -0.18 55.10
C ALA A 446 1.54 1.19 54.37
N ARG A 447 2.57 1.44 53.56
CA ARG A 447 2.71 2.62 52.69
C ARG A 447 2.14 2.32 51.30
N TYR A 448 0.83 2.10 51.24
CA TYR A 448 0.14 1.57 50.06
C TYR A 448 0.18 2.53 48.86
N ASP A 449 -0.05 3.82 49.07
CA ASP A 449 -0.06 4.81 47.96
C ASP A 449 1.31 4.85 47.25
N GLU A 450 2.41 4.86 48.01
CA GLU A 450 3.76 4.82 47.45
C GLU A 450 4.09 3.48 46.77
N ALA A 451 3.51 2.37 47.27
CA ALA A 451 3.64 1.08 46.61
C ALA A 451 2.93 1.07 45.25
N GLU A 452 1.73 1.65 45.18
CA GLU A 452 0.95 1.80 43.94
C GLU A 452 1.70 2.67 42.92
N GLU A 453 2.22 3.82 43.32
CA GLU A 453 3.03 4.70 42.45
C GLU A 453 4.27 3.98 41.91
N LEU A 454 4.99 3.23 42.76
CA LEU A 454 6.16 2.47 42.33
C LEU A 454 5.81 1.31 41.41
N CYS A 455 4.65 0.67 41.58
CA CYS A 455 4.14 -0.35 40.66
C CYS A 455 3.88 0.22 39.27
N LEU A 456 3.24 1.40 39.19
CA LEU A 456 3.01 2.08 37.90
C LEU A 456 4.33 2.42 37.20
N ALA A 457 5.30 2.96 37.94
CA ALA A 457 6.63 3.22 37.41
C ALA A 457 7.34 1.94 36.90
N LEU A 458 7.18 0.83 37.63
CA LEU A 458 7.74 -0.47 37.25
C LEU A 458 7.05 -1.05 35.99
N ILE A 459 5.73 -0.92 35.86
CA ILE A 459 4.98 -1.32 34.67
C ILE A 459 5.50 -0.56 33.45
N ASP A 460 5.58 0.78 33.53
CA ASP A 460 6.05 1.62 32.44
C ASP A 460 7.51 1.30 32.04
N LEU A 461 8.40 1.11 33.01
CA LEU A 461 9.78 0.68 32.75
C LEU A 461 9.84 -0.70 32.07
N SER A 462 9.00 -1.64 32.51
CA SER A 462 8.96 -3.00 31.96
C SER A 462 8.44 -3.01 30.53
N LEU A 463 7.40 -2.23 30.21
CA LEU A 463 6.87 -2.07 28.85
C LEU A 463 7.90 -1.42 27.91
N ARG A 464 8.61 -0.37 28.38
CA ARG A 464 9.70 0.24 27.61
C ARG A 464 10.87 -0.73 27.39
N GLY A 465 11.21 -1.52 28.40
CA GLY A 465 12.22 -2.58 28.29
C GLY A 465 11.83 -3.68 27.32
N LEU A 466 10.56 -4.11 27.33
CA LEU A 466 10.00 -5.06 26.36
C LEU A 466 10.13 -4.55 24.94
N ARG A 467 9.76 -3.29 24.70
CA ARG A 467 9.91 -2.64 23.39
C ARG A 467 11.37 -2.62 22.95
N TYR A 468 12.29 -2.23 23.82
CA TYR A 468 13.73 -2.24 23.56
C TYR A 468 14.23 -3.62 23.09
N LEU A 469 13.85 -4.69 23.79
CA LEU A 469 14.25 -6.05 23.46
C LEU A 469 13.58 -6.59 22.20
N GLN A 470 12.34 -6.19 21.91
CA GLN A 470 11.64 -6.55 20.68
C GLN A 470 12.31 -5.93 19.45
N THR A 471 12.75 -4.68 19.56
CA THR A 471 13.44 -3.93 18.49
C THR A 471 14.97 -4.12 18.49
N TYR A 472 15.50 -5.03 19.31
CA TYR A 472 16.95 -5.15 19.55
C TYR A 472 17.76 -5.37 18.26
N ASP A 473 17.24 -6.20 17.35
CA ASP A 473 17.92 -6.57 16.10
C ASP A 473 17.67 -5.56 14.96
N TRP A 474 16.86 -4.52 15.17
CA TRP A 474 16.44 -3.59 14.11
C TRP A 474 17.62 -2.92 13.44
N LEU A 475 18.59 -2.42 14.22
CA LEU A 475 19.74 -1.73 13.66
C LEU A 475 20.57 -2.66 12.76
N PHE A 476 20.81 -3.89 13.21
CA PHE A 476 21.54 -4.89 12.44
C PHE A 476 20.81 -5.24 11.13
N LEU A 477 19.54 -5.61 11.22
CA LEU A 477 18.78 -6.05 10.05
C LEU A 477 18.51 -4.91 9.06
N ARG A 478 18.14 -3.72 9.55
CA ARG A 478 17.99 -2.53 8.69
C ARG A 478 19.31 -2.18 8.02
N GLY A 479 20.44 -2.33 8.72
CA GLY A 479 21.78 -2.17 8.17
C GLY A 479 22.09 -3.17 7.05
N ILE A 480 21.86 -4.46 7.27
CA ILE A 480 22.07 -5.54 6.28
C ILE A 480 21.18 -5.34 5.05
N VAL A 481 19.90 -5.04 5.25
CA VAL A 481 18.94 -4.79 4.17
C VAL A 481 19.35 -3.54 3.37
N SER A 482 19.71 -2.44 4.04
CA SER A 482 20.20 -1.24 3.37
C SER A 482 21.49 -1.48 2.59
N ALA A 483 22.44 -2.23 3.16
CA ALA A 483 23.66 -2.63 2.47
C ALA A 483 23.36 -3.50 1.24
N GLY A 484 22.28 -4.30 1.29
CA GLY A 484 21.77 -5.07 0.15
C GLY A 484 21.29 -4.16 -0.99
N TYR A 485 20.36 -3.24 -0.71
CA TYR A 485 19.88 -2.28 -1.72
C TYR A 485 20.99 -1.40 -2.27
N VAL A 486 21.84 -0.83 -1.41
CA VAL A 486 22.98 -0.01 -1.85
C VAL A 486 23.96 -0.82 -2.69
N GLY A 487 24.28 -2.05 -2.27
CA GLY A 487 25.13 -2.95 -3.03
C GLY A 487 24.54 -3.27 -4.40
N TRP A 488 23.25 -3.59 -4.48
CA TRP A 488 22.52 -3.86 -5.72
C TRP A 488 22.50 -2.66 -6.66
N MET A 489 22.20 -1.45 -6.15
CA MET A 489 22.23 -0.21 -6.94
C MET A 489 23.61 0.05 -7.53
N LEU A 490 24.68 -0.09 -6.73
CA LEU A 490 26.06 0.09 -7.20
C LEU A 490 26.49 -1.01 -8.18
N TYR A 491 26.05 -2.25 -7.98
CA TYR A 491 26.33 -3.36 -8.89
C TYR A 491 25.66 -3.14 -10.25
N SER A 492 24.40 -2.74 -10.25
CA SER A 492 23.64 -2.38 -11.46
C SER A 492 24.26 -1.19 -12.18
N LEU A 493 24.63 -0.14 -11.45
CA LEU A 493 25.28 1.04 -12.01
C LEU A 493 26.65 0.71 -12.61
N ASN A 494 27.47 -0.12 -11.95
CA ASN A 494 28.72 -0.63 -12.50
C ASN A 494 28.51 -1.36 -13.82
N HIS A 495 27.49 -2.21 -13.91
CA HIS A 495 27.14 -2.92 -15.13
C HIS A 495 26.75 -1.94 -16.25
N VAL A 496 25.95 -0.92 -15.92
CA VAL A 496 25.54 0.12 -16.88
C VAL A 496 26.75 0.89 -17.41
N VAL A 497 27.60 1.39 -16.52
CA VAL A 497 28.75 2.22 -16.87
C VAL A 497 29.76 1.42 -17.69
N GLY A 498 30.15 0.25 -17.21
CA GLY A 498 31.17 -0.57 -17.86
C GLY A 498 30.75 -1.09 -19.24
N THR A 499 29.45 -1.38 -19.43
CA THR A 499 28.94 -1.98 -20.67
C THR A 499 28.45 -0.95 -21.69
N TYR A 500 27.85 0.15 -21.22
CA TYR A 500 27.12 1.08 -22.08
C TYR A 500 27.64 2.51 -22.09
N VAL A 501 28.47 2.93 -21.11
CA VAL A 501 29.06 4.29 -21.08
C VAL A 501 30.50 4.25 -21.59
N LEU A 502 31.33 3.32 -21.10
CA LEU A 502 32.75 3.20 -21.44
C LEU A 502 32.98 2.40 -22.73
N VAL A 503 32.36 2.81 -23.83
CA VAL A 503 32.49 2.14 -25.14
C VAL A 503 33.58 2.84 -25.99
N GLY A 504 34.68 2.14 -26.30
CA GLY A 504 35.76 2.62 -27.19
C GLY A 504 37.03 3.13 -26.48
N GLU A 505 38.02 3.63 -27.25
CA GLU A 505 39.42 3.98 -26.86
C GLU A 505 39.58 4.86 -25.60
N ALA A 506 38.53 5.52 -25.12
CA ALA A 506 38.53 6.27 -23.85
C ALA A 506 38.75 5.39 -22.59
N ALA A 507 38.64 4.06 -22.72
CA ALA A 507 38.99 3.12 -21.65
C ALA A 507 40.51 2.93 -21.46
N ALA A 508 41.34 3.34 -22.43
CA ALA A 508 42.78 3.05 -22.42
C ALA A 508 43.62 4.01 -21.56
N GLU A 509 43.11 5.20 -21.20
CA GLU A 509 43.89 6.24 -20.51
C GLU A 509 43.60 6.35 -19.00
N GLY A 510 42.67 5.57 -18.44
CA GLY A 510 41.98 5.97 -17.19
C GLY A 510 42.29 5.20 -15.90
N PHE A 511 43.12 4.14 -15.89
CA PHE A 511 43.31 3.34 -14.67
C PHE A 511 44.65 3.63 -13.98
N ASP A 512 44.63 4.56 -13.04
CA ASP A 512 45.74 4.79 -12.10
C ASP A 512 45.65 3.80 -10.92
N TYR A 513 46.48 2.76 -10.96
CA TYR A 513 46.61 1.72 -9.93
C TYR A 513 47.00 2.28 -8.54
N ARG A 514 47.46 3.52 -8.44
CA ARG A 514 47.88 4.17 -7.19
C ARG A 514 46.74 4.43 -6.21
N VAL A 515 45.52 4.61 -6.69
CA VAL A 515 44.35 4.78 -5.80
C VAL A 515 44.00 3.49 -5.07
N TRP A 516 44.26 2.33 -5.70
CA TRP A 516 44.07 1.03 -5.07
C TRP A 516 45.14 0.74 -4.01
N LEU A 517 46.37 1.22 -4.21
CA LEU A 517 47.43 1.13 -3.19
C LEU A 517 47.04 1.87 -1.90
N VAL A 518 46.37 3.03 -2.00
CA VAL A 518 45.88 3.77 -0.81
C VAL A 518 44.78 3.00 -0.06
N LEU A 519 43.91 2.26 -0.75
CA LEU A 519 42.91 1.40 -0.11
C LEU A 519 43.56 0.16 0.54
N CYS A 520 44.60 -0.42 -0.08
CA CYS A 520 45.38 -1.48 0.54
C CYS A 520 46.16 -0.99 1.77
N ASP A 521 46.68 0.25 1.75
CA ASP A 521 47.38 0.85 2.90
C ASP A 521 46.42 1.15 4.08
N LEU A 522 45.13 1.38 3.80
CA LEU A 522 44.07 1.53 4.82
C LEU A 522 43.69 0.21 5.50
N PHE A 523 43.97 -0.94 4.87
CA PHE A 523 43.72 -2.28 5.39
C PHE A 523 45.06 -3.01 5.55
N GLU A 524 45.80 -2.74 6.63
CA GLU A 524 47.13 -3.27 6.98
C GLU A 524 47.21 -4.82 7.15
N CYS A 525 46.69 -5.63 6.22
CA CYS A 525 46.50 -7.07 6.43
C CYS A 525 47.11 -7.99 5.35
N PHE A 526 47.77 -7.50 4.30
CA PHE A 526 48.38 -8.41 3.32
C PHE A 526 49.73 -7.92 2.74
N PRO A 527 50.76 -8.79 2.64
CA PRO A 527 52.02 -8.45 2.00
C PRO A 527 51.86 -8.28 0.47
N PRO A 528 52.63 -7.38 -0.18
CA PRO A 528 52.42 -7.04 -1.58
C PRO A 528 52.99 -8.11 -2.50
N LEU A 529 52.13 -8.98 -3.02
CA LEU A 529 52.41 -9.79 -4.21
C LEU A 529 51.89 -9.05 -5.45
N ILE A 530 52.60 -8.00 -5.87
CA ILE A 530 52.32 -7.30 -7.14
C ILE A 530 53.39 -7.70 -8.17
N PRO A 531 53.02 -8.33 -9.30
CA PRO A 531 53.96 -8.57 -10.39
C PRO A 531 54.43 -7.24 -11.01
N GLN A 532 55.73 -6.99 -11.05
CA GLN A 532 56.31 -5.70 -11.49
C GLN A 532 56.30 -5.42 -13.01
N ASN A 533 55.48 -6.10 -13.82
CA ASN A 533 55.52 -5.93 -15.27
C ASN A 533 54.13 -6.05 -15.93
N ILE A 534 53.24 -5.08 -15.67
CA ILE A 534 51.98 -4.94 -16.41
C ILE A 534 52.03 -3.63 -17.20
N SER A 535 52.01 -3.72 -18.52
CA SER A 535 52.01 -2.56 -19.41
C SER A 535 50.64 -1.82 -19.40
N PRO A 536 50.60 -0.48 -19.51
CA PRO A 536 49.37 0.33 -19.37
C PRO A 536 48.30 0.06 -20.44
N ILE A 537 48.69 -0.45 -21.61
CA ILE A 537 47.82 -0.56 -22.80
C ILE A 537 47.01 -1.87 -22.84
N THR A 538 47.29 -2.83 -21.96
CA THR A 538 46.63 -4.16 -21.97
C THR A 538 45.42 -4.23 -21.02
N LEU A 539 44.83 -3.09 -20.66
CA LEU A 539 44.03 -2.92 -19.44
C LEU A 539 42.58 -2.46 -19.68
N TYR A 540 41.92 -2.88 -20.76
CA TYR A 540 40.44 -2.94 -20.76
C TYR A 540 39.91 -3.80 -21.91
N GLN A 541 39.79 -5.11 -21.68
CA GLN A 541 38.77 -5.91 -22.38
C GLN A 541 37.66 -6.22 -21.37
N PRO A 542 36.44 -5.68 -21.52
CA PRO A 542 35.36 -5.76 -20.53
C PRO A 542 34.92 -7.19 -20.17
N ASN A 543 35.40 -8.21 -20.91
CA ASN A 543 35.04 -9.62 -20.71
C ASN A 543 36.25 -10.57 -20.56
N LYS A 544 37.50 -10.10 -20.45
CA LYS A 544 38.68 -11.00 -20.53
C LYS A 544 39.84 -10.81 -19.55
N PHE A 545 39.73 -9.97 -18.52
CA PHE A 545 40.73 -9.98 -17.43
C PHE A 545 40.10 -10.02 -16.05
N HIS A 546 40.54 -11.00 -15.24
CA HIS A 546 40.28 -11.05 -13.81
C HIS A 546 40.95 -9.84 -13.15
N HIS A 547 40.19 -9.08 -12.33
CA HIS A 547 40.77 -8.05 -11.47
C HIS A 547 41.98 -8.66 -10.72
N PRO A 548 43.13 -7.97 -10.63
CA PRO A 548 44.35 -8.53 -10.03
C PRO A 548 44.12 -8.99 -8.59
N PHE A 549 43.13 -8.40 -7.91
CA PHE A 549 42.71 -8.75 -6.55
C PHE A 549 41.45 -9.62 -6.45
N SER A 550 40.98 -10.23 -7.54
CA SER A 550 39.71 -10.99 -7.56
C SER A 550 39.71 -12.17 -6.59
N LEU A 551 40.85 -12.86 -6.43
CA LEU A 551 41.01 -13.91 -5.44
C LEU A 551 40.92 -13.35 -4.01
N GLN A 552 41.62 -12.25 -3.70
CA GLN A 552 41.55 -11.60 -2.39
C GLN A 552 40.12 -11.14 -2.07
N ILE A 553 39.42 -10.54 -3.03
CA ILE A 553 38.02 -10.10 -2.84
C ILE A 553 37.10 -11.30 -2.59
N ASN A 554 37.27 -12.40 -3.32
CA ASN A 554 36.49 -13.63 -3.10
C ASN A 554 36.78 -14.24 -1.72
N LEU A 555 38.05 -14.28 -1.31
CA LEU A 555 38.45 -14.76 0.01
C LEU A 555 37.89 -13.87 1.12
N LEU A 556 37.94 -12.55 0.95
CA LEU A 556 37.33 -11.60 1.88
C LEU A 556 35.82 -11.83 1.97
N ALA A 557 35.11 -11.91 0.84
CA ALA A 557 33.67 -12.15 0.82
C ALA A 557 33.30 -13.49 1.47
N ALA A 558 34.03 -14.57 1.17
CA ALA A 558 33.81 -15.87 1.78
C ALA A 558 34.06 -15.85 3.29
N THR A 559 35.10 -15.13 3.73
CA THR A 559 35.43 -14.96 5.16
C THR A 559 34.34 -14.15 5.86
N THR A 560 33.93 -13.00 5.30
CA THR A 560 32.84 -12.18 5.84
C THR A 560 31.54 -12.96 5.94
N LEU A 561 31.15 -13.70 4.90
CA LEU A 561 29.93 -14.51 4.92
C LEU A 561 30.03 -15.62 5.97
N SER A 562 31.18 -16.30 6.06
CA SER A 562 31.40 -17.35 7.06
C SER A 562 31.35 -16.80 8.48
N THR A 563 31.94 -15.63 8.73
CA THR A 563 31.88 -14.94 10.03
C THR A 563 30.45 -14.54 10.37
N LEU A 564 29.70 -13.94 9.43
CA LEU A 564 28.29 -13.58 9.65
C LEU A 564 27.44 -14.82 9.90
N PHE A 565 27.62 -15.91 9.15
CA PHE A 565 26.87 -17.15 9.34
C PHE A 565 27.21 -17.81 10.67
N THR A 566 28.48 -17.80 11.07
CA THR A 566 28.90 -18.31 12.39
C THR A 566 28.29 -17.46 13.51
N MET A 567 28.28 -16.13 13.36
CA MET A 567 27.64 -15.20 14.29
C MET A 567 26.14 -15.51 14.42
N LEU A 568 25.41 -15.56 13.30
CA LEU A 568 23.98 -15.88 13.27
C LEU A 568 23.67 -17.27 13.85
N TYR A 569 24.56 -18.26 13.62
CA TYR A 569 24.41 -19.61 14.15
C TYR A 569 24.58 -19.66 15.66
N VAL A 570 25.61 -18.98 16.19
CA VAL A 570 25.84 -18.87 17.64
C VAL A 570 24.71 -18.09 18.32
N GLN A 571 24.14 -17.08 17.67
CA GLN A 571 23.02 -16.29 18.19
C GLN A 571 21.64 -16.94 17.94
N GLU A 572 21.58 -18.18 17.43
CA GLU A 572 20.34 -18.93 17.14
C GLU A 572 19.33 -18.15 16.27
N MET A 573 19.83 -17.40 15.30
CA MET A 573 19.00 -16.50 14.48
C MET A 573 18.16 -17.25 13.43
N PRO A 574 16.99 -16.70 13.03
CA PRO A 574 16.14 -17.33 12.02
C PRO A 574 16.83 -17.57 10.67
N PRO A 575 16.47 -18.64 9.91
CA PRO A 575 17.08 -18.95 8.62
C PRO A 575 17.04 -17.80 7.59
N MET A 576 15.99 -16.97 7.60
CA MET A 576 15.86 -15.83 6.69
C MET A 576 16.98 -14.80 6.87
N TYR A 577 17.55 -14.66 8.06
CA TYR A 577 18.63 -13.69 8.31
C TYR A 577 19.91 -14.06 7.54
N TYR A 578 20.18 -15.36 7.36
CA TYR A 578 21.30 -15.85 6.55
C TYR A 578 21.11 -15.49 5.08
N VAL A 579 19.87 -15.57 4.59
CA VAL A 579 19.51 -15.17 3.24
C VAL A 579 19.74 -13.67 3.07
N TYR A 580 19.27 -12.83 4.01
CA TYR A 580 19.50 -11.38 3.98
C TYR A 580 20.99 -11.02 4.00
N CYS A 581 21.83 -11.73 4.77
CA CYS A 581 23.27 -11.48 4.79
C CYS A 581 24.00 -11.88 3.50
N THR A 582 23.46 -12.82 2.73
CA THR A 582 24.12 -13.34 1.51
C THR A 582 24.18 -12.30 0.40
N PHE A 583 23.09 -11.57 0.18
CA PHE A 583 22.98 -10.57 -0.89
C PHE A 583 23.98 -9.41 -0.80
N PRO A 584 24.13 -8.68 0.32
CA PRO A 584 25.10 -7.60 0.41
C PRO A 584 26.51 -8.12 0.22
N VAL A 585 26.90 -9.25 0.82
CA VAL A 585 28.24 -9.80 0.65
C VAL A 585 28.53 -10.12 -0.82
N PHE A 586 27.56 -10.72 -1.52
CA PHE A 586 27.66 -10.97 -2.95
C PHE A 586 27.78 -9.66 -3.76
N PHE A 587 26.86 -8.72 -3.59
CA PHE A 587 26.84 -7.48 -4.38
C PHE A 587 28.08 -6.61 -4.15
N TRP A 588 28.49 -6.42 -2.90
CA TRP A 588 29.69 -5.64 -2.58
C TRP A 588 30.95 -6.31 -3.13
N SER A 589 31.03 -7.65 -3.14
CA SER A 589 32.15 -8.34 -3.80
C SER A 589 32.19 -8.06 -5.30
N GLU A 590 31.04 -8.03 -5.98
CA GLU A 590 30.96 -7.72 -7.41
C GLU A 590 31.23 -6.24 -7.70
N VAL A 591 30.78 -5.33 -6.83
CA VAL A 591 31.08 -3.90 -6.90
C VAL A 591 32.58 -3.67 -6.80
N LEU A 592 33.27 -4.32 -5.85
CA LEU A 592 34.72 -4.17 -5.68
C LEU A 592 35.51 -4.72 -6.87
N LYS A 593 35.11 -5.88 -7.42
CA LYS A 593 35.77 -6.45 -8.62
C LYS A 593 35.64 -5.56 -9.86
N ARG A 594 34.57 -4.76 -9.94
CA ARG A 594 34.22 -3.92 -11.10
C ARG A 594 34.36 -2.41 -10.85
N GLY A 595 34.84 -2.01 -9.67
CA GLY A 595 34.78 -0.64 -9.15
C GLY A 595 35.56 0.41 -9.95
N GLY A 596 36.46 -0.03 -10.85
CA GLY A 596 37.16 0.88 -11.76
C GLY A 596 36.24 1.73 -12.63
N ALA A 597 35.10 1.17 -13.06
CA ALA A 597 34.12 1.89 -13.87
C ALA A 597 33.48 3.06 -13.10
N LEU A 598 33.06 2.83 -11.85
CA LEU A 598 32.53 3.88 -10.97
C LEU A 598 33.57 4.96 -10.67
N LEU A 599 34.83 4.58 -10.42
CA LEU A 599 35.89 5.53 -10.09
C LEU A 599 36.19 6.48 -11.26
N VAL A 600 36.15 5.98 -12.49
CA VAL A 600 36.25 6.80 -13.72
C VAL A 600 35.07 7.78 -13.79
N VAL A 601 33.84 7.33 -13.50
CA VAL A 601 32.66 8.21 -13.49
C VAL A 601 32.75 9.28 -12.39
N VAL A 602 33.18 8.94 -11.19
CA VAL A 602 33.35 9.91 -10.08
C VAL A 602 34.42 10.95 -10.45
N LYS A 603 35.59 10.53 -10.95
CA LYS A 603 36.65 11.46 -11.39
C LYS A 603 36.19 12.36 -12.54
N THR A 604 35.52 11.79 -13.54
CA THR A 604 35.02 12.54 -14.69
C THR A 604 33.86 13.47 -14.31
N GLY A 605 33.03 13.07 -13.35
CA GLY A 605 31.90 13.85 -12.81
C GLY A 605 32.35 15.01 -11.92
N LEU A 606 33.37 14.82 -11.08
CA LEU A 606 33.99 15.90 -10.32
C LEU A 606 34.62 16.97 -11.24
N ALA A 607 35.14 16.56 -12.41
CA ALA A 607 35.70 17.47 -13.41
C ALA A 607 34.63 18.20 -14.26
N ARG A 608 33.40 17.68 -14.35
CA ARG A 608 32.31 18.23 -15.16
C ARG A 608 31.11 18.57 -14.29
N ASN A 609 31.03 19.84 -13.86
CA ASN A 609 29.99 20.48 -13.03
C ASN A 609 28.59 19.78 -13.02
N TRP A 610 28.47 18.71 -12.22
CA TRP A 610 27.36 17.75 -12.14
C TRP A 610 26.12 18.26 -11.39
N LEU A 611 26.18 19.45 -10.78
CA LEU A 611 25.12 20.04 -9.95
C LEU A 611 23.75 20.04 -10.64
N GLY A 612 23.69 20.25 -11.96
CA GLY A 612 22.44 20.24 -12.71
C GLY A 612 21.80 18.86 -12.87
N SER A 613 22.60 17.79 -13.01
CA SER A 613 22.08 16.41 -13.13
C SER A 613 21.66 15.85 -11.77
N VAL A 614 22.40 16.18 -10.72
CA VAL A 614 22.02 15.85 -9.33
C VAL A 614 20.74 16.58 -8.94
N GLY A 615 20.66 17.89 -9.22
CA GLY A 615 19.46 18.68 -8.95
C GLY A 615 18.22 18.14 -9.70
N LEU A 616 18.41 17.55 -10.88
CA LEU A 616 17.34 16.86 -11.61
C LEU A 616 16.91 15.57 -10.92
N VAL A 617 17.85 14.70 -10.52
CA VAL A 617 17.55 13.45 -9.81
C VAL A 617 16.85 13.74 -8.48
N VAL A 618 17.42 14.65 -7.67
CA VAL A 618 16.83 15.07 -6.39
C VAL A 618 15.45 15.69 -6.61
N GLY A 619 15.28 16.55 -7.62
CA GLY A 619 14.00 17.16 -7.93
C GLY A 619 12.94 16.15 -8.41
N VAL A 620 13.35 15.08 -9.10
CA VAL A 620 12.45 13.99 -9.51
C VAL A 620 12.09 13.13 -8.30
N VAL A 621 13.05 12.71 -7.48
CA VAL A 621 12.80 11.92 -6.27
C VAL A 621 11.88 12.70 -5.32
N ALA A 622 12.19 13.97 -5.02
CA ALA A 622 11.34 14.81 -4.18
C ALA A 622 9.95 15.04 -4.80
N GLY A 623 9.86 15.15 -6.14
CA GLY A 623 8.57 15.25 -6.84
C GLY A 623 7.74 13.97 -6.78
N LEU A 624 8.40 12.81 -6.79
CA LEU A 624 7.77 11.50 -6.64
C LEU A 624 7.28 11.27 -5.21
N GLU A 625 8.12 11.54 -4.22
CA GLU A 625 7.77 11.47 -2.79
C GLU A 625 6.55 12.34 -2.49
N LEU A 626 6.58 13.58 -2.98
CA LEU A 626 5.48 14.52 -2.79
C LEU A 626 4.21 14.09 -3.51
N LEU A 627 4.30 13.42 -4.66
CA LEU A 627 3.13 12.87 -5.34
C LEU A 627 2.48 11.74 -4.51
N VAL A 628 3.30 10.87 -3.90
CA VAL A 628 2.81 9.82 -2.99
C VAL A 628 2.20 10.42 -1.71
N GLU A 629 2.85 11.42 -1.12
CA GLU A 629 2.36 12.09 0.09
C GLU A 629 1.06 12.86 -0.17
N LEU A 630 0.95 13.55 -1.31
CA LEU A 630 -0.24 14.29 -1.70
C LEU A 630 -1.45 13.38 -1.91
N GLU A 631 -1.26 12.16 -2.42
CA GLU A 631 -2.35 11.17 -2.51
C GLU A 631 -2.71 10.59 -1.14
N SER A 632 -1.71 10.30 -0.31
CA SER A 632 -1.93 9.89 1.09
C SER A 632 -2.70 10.94 1.90
N PHE A 633 -2.54 12.22 1.58
CA PHE A 633 -3.28 13.32 2.20
C PHE A 633 -4.71 13.47 1.67
N SER A 634 -5.01 12.99 0.45
CA SER A 634 -6.33 13.12 -0.19
C SER A 634 -7.43 12.32 0.51
N SER A 635 -7.07 11.33 1.32
CA SER A 635 -7.98 10.61 2.23
C SER A 635 -8.31 11.39 3.52
N SER A 636 -7.60 12.49 3.81
CA SER A 636 -7.92 13.40 4.92
C SER A 636 -8.30 14.78 4.36
N THR A 637 -9.55 15.16 4.53
CA THR A 637 -10.07 16.45 4.09
C THR A 637 -9.37 17.59 4.84
N SER A 638 -8.28 18.14 4.30
CA SER A 638 -7.78 19.54 4.46
C SER A 638 -6.29 19.64 4.08
N GLY A 639 -5.93 20.07 2.86
CA GLY A 639 -4.51 20.34 2.60
C GLY A 639 -3.99 20.57 1.18
N PHE A 640 -4.79 20.96 0.18
CA PHE A 640 -4.27 21.21 -1.19
C PHE A 640 -4.29 22.70 -1.56
N GLN A 641 -3.41 23.50 -0.96
CA GLN A 641 -3.15 24.89 -1.40
C GLN A 641 -1.69 25.20 -1.76
N LEU A 642 -0.80 24.21 -1.78
CA LEU A 642 0.64 24.45 -2.01
C LEU A 642 1.21 23.72 -3.23
N PHE A 643 0.52 23.78 -4.37
CA PHE A 643 1.13 23.46 -5.67
C PHE A 643 0.82 24.51 -6.73
N SER A 644 1.69 25.54 -6.78
CA SER A 644 1.90 26.28 -8.02
C SER A 644 3.07 25.61 -8.75
N PRO A 645 2.88 25.06 -9.97
CA PRO A 645 3.94 24.42 -10.79
C PRO A 645 5.04 25.39 -11.28
N ARG A 646 5.14 26.58 -10.68
CA ARG A 646 6.08 27.64 -11.03
C ARG A 646 7.51 27.40 -10.48
N SER A 647 7.69 26.61 -9.44
CA SER A 647 8.99 26.41 -8.76
C SER A 647 9.80 25.24 -9.33
N SER A 648 9.22 24.05 -9.47
CA SER A 648 9.96 22.82 -9.86
C SER A 648 10.43 22.83 -11.33
N LEU A 649 9.71 23.51 -12.23
CA LEU A 649 10.06 23.61 -13.65
C LEU A 649 11.15 24.66 -13.95
N ARG A 650 11.49 25.56 -13.01
CA ARG A 650 12.58 26.54 -13.21
C ARG A 650 13.97 25.91 -13.09
N VAL A 651 14.12 24.86 -12.29
CA VAL A 651 15.42 24.20 -12.05
C VAL A 651 15.88 23.42 -13.29
N LEU A 652 14.93 22.88 -14.07
CA LEU A 652 15.17 22.09 -15.28
C LEU A 652 15.70 22.88 -16.49
N CYS A 653 15.68 24.21 -16.46
CA CYS A 653 15.79 25.04 -17.67
C CYS A 653 16.76 26.23 -17.54
N SER A 654 17.85 26.09 -16.77
CA SER A 654 18.73 27.23 -16.47
C SER A 654 19.96 27.37 -17.36
N ARG A 655 20.33 26.38 -18.21
CA ARG A 655 21.52 26.50 -19.07
C ARG A 655 21.37 25.78 -20.41
N CYS A 656 21.06 26.55 -21.45
CA CYS A 656 21.51 26.46 -22.85
C CYS A 656 20.56 27.27 -23.74
N ASP A 657 21.07 27.78 -24.87
CA ASP A 657 20.41 28.56 -25.93
C ASP A 657 19.29 27.80 -26.68
N VAL A 658 18.38 27.17 -25.94
CA VAL A 658 17.24 26.35 -26.41
C VAL A 658 15.89 27.05 -26.14
N ALA A 659 15.94 28.32 -25.71
CA ALA A 659 14.78 29.11 -25.29
C ALA A 659 13.71 29.29 -26.38
N THR A 660 14.09 29.24 -27.67
CA THR A 660 13.17 29.49 -28.79
C THR A 660 12.33 28.25 -29.16
N VAL A 661 12.85 27.04 -28.94
CA VAL A 661 12.12 25.78 -29.18
C VAL A 661 11.21 25.43 -27.99
N TYR A 662 11.68 25.71 -26.77
CA TYR A 662 10.92 25.46 -25.53
C TYR A 662 9.78 26.46 -25.26
N THR A 663 9.79 27.67 -25.83
CA THR A 663 8.73 28.67 -25.56
C THR A 663 7.42 28.39 -26.29
N ARG A 664 7.45 27.82 -27.50
CA ARG A 664 6.24 27.44 -28.25
C ARG A 664 5.71 26.04 -27.89
N ALA A 665 6.58 25.02 -27.82
CA ALA A 665 6.15 23.67 -27.41
C ALA A 665 5.96 23.56 -25.88
N GLY A 666 6.81 24.21 -25.09
CA GLY A 666 6.76 24.18 -23.62
C GLY A 666 5.73 25.13 -23.01
N SER A 667 5.05 25.99 -23.77
CA SER A 667 3.85 26.71 -23.30
C SER A 667 2.57 25.89 -23.50
N LEU A 668 2.52 25.07 -24.56
CA LEU A 668 1.43 24.12 -24.80
C LEU A 668 1.54 22.90 -23.88
N ALA A 669 2.75 22.37 -23.69
CA ALA A 669 3.02 21.31 -22.71
C ALA A 669 2.85 21.81 -21.27
N ARG A 670 3.27 23.05 -20.95
CA ARG A 670 2.94 23.67 -19.66
C ARG A 670 1.44 23.78 -19.46
N ARG A 671 0.70 24.36 -20.41
CA ARG A 671 -0.76 24.47 -20.32
C ARG A 671 -1.42 23.09 -20.22
N CYS A 672 -1.06 22.12 -21.05
CA CYS A 672 -1.64 20.78 -20.96
C CYS A 672 -1.33 20.08 -19.63
N LEU A 673 -0.09 20.13 -19.10
CA LEU A 673 0.23 19.52 -17.81
C LEU A 673 -0.39 20.29 -16.63
N THR A 674 -0.38 21.63 -16.65
CA THR A 674 -0.96 22.44 -15.58
C THR A 674 -2.48 22.50 -15.61
N ASP A 675 -3.09 22.44 -16.79
CA ASP A 675 -4.55 22.33 -16.96
C ASP A 675 -5.00 20.89 -16.70
N SER A 676 -4.25 19.84 -17.06
CA SER A 676 -4.62 18.45 -16.72
C SER A 676 -4.54 18.23 -15.21
N VAL A 677 -3.40 18.55 -14.58
CA VAL A 677 -3.20 18.38 -13.13
C VAL A 677 -4.09 19.35 -12.33
N GLY A 678 -4.18 20.62 -12.75
CA GLY A 678 -5.01 21.63 -12.07
C GLY A 678 -6.52 21.41 -12.24
N SER A 679 -6.99 20.98 -13.40
CA SER A 679 -8.42 20.66 -13.60
C SER A 679 -8.80 19.37 -12.88
N LEU A 680 -7.95 18.34 -12.89
CA LEU A 680 -8.18 17.08 -12.16
C LEU A 680 -8.20 17.30 -10.63
N LEU A 681 -7.27 18.09 -10.08
CA LEU A 681 -7.25 18.46 -8.65
C LEU A 681 -8.49 19.28 -8.24
N SER A 682 -8.97 20.18 -9.11
CA SER A 682 -10.19 20.95 -8.85
C SER A 682 -11.49 20.15 -9.01
N LEU A 683 -11.48 19.10 -9.85
CA LEU A 683 -12.62 18.22 -10.06
C LEU A 683 -12.78 17.22 -8.92
N HIS A 684 -11.66 16.65 -8.45
CA HIS A 684 -11.65 15.74 -7.30
C HIS A 684 -12.21 16.42 -6.04
N GLN A 685 -11.89 17.70 -5.83
CA GLN A 685 -12.45 18.55 -4.77
C GLN A 685 -13.98 18.77 -4.86
N ARG A 686 -14.60 18.68 -6.03
CA ARG A 686 -16.06 18.89 -6.19
C ARG A 686 -16.88 17.60 -6.16
N VAL A 687 -16.25 16.45 -6.42
CA VAL A 687 -16.93 15.15 -6.39
C VAL A 687 -17.07 14.64 -4.95
N HIS A 688 -16.22 15.09 -4.03
CA HIS A 688 -16.44 14.91 -2.60
C HIS A 688 -17.35 16.02 -2.03
N VAL A 689 -18.59 15.64 -1.71
CA VAL A 689 -19.60 16.40 -0.96
C VAL A 689 -20.26 17.54 -1.74
N THR A 690 -21.33 17.20 -2.46
CA THR A 690 -22.56 17.99 -2.43
C THR A 690 -23.75 17.04 -2.49
N THR A 691 -24.20 16.59 -1.32
CA THR A 691 -25.62 16.22 -1.15
C THR A 691 -26.43 17.46 -1.51
N CYS A 692 -27.32 17.34 -2.50
CA CYS A 692 -28.24 18.41 -2.88
C CYS A 692 -28.99 18.94 -1.65
N ARG A 693 -28.64 20.15 -1.20
CA ARG A 693 -29.44 20.95 -0.27
C ARG A 693 -30.16 21.99 -1.12
N GLU A 694 -31.49 21.94 -1.16
CA GLU A 694 -32.32 23.02 -1.70
C GLU A 694 -32.06 24.31 -0.90
N GLY A 695 -31.77 25.43 -1.57
CA GLY A 695 -31.63 26.72 -0.90
C GLY A 695 -31.10 27.84 -1.79
N ARG A 696 -31.81 28.97 -1.80
CA ARG A 696 -31.67 30.16 -2.65
C ARG A 696 -30.43 31.02 -2.31
N GLY A 697 -29.86 31.75 -3.30
CA GLY A 697 -29.24 33.07 -3.06
C GLY A 697 -27.95 33.44 -3.81
N HIS A 698 -28.10 34.36 -4.78
CA HIS A 698 -27.16 35.37 -5.37
C HIS A 698 -25.80 35.04 -6.04
N PRO A 699 -25.45 35.74 -7.15
CA PRO A 699 -24.18 35.56 -7.87
C PRO A 699 -23.15 36.66 -7.56
N THR A 700 -21.88 36.28 -7.36
CA THR A 700 -20.74 37.18 -7.55
C THR A 700 -19.72 36.50 -8.45
N GLY A 701 -19.28 37.23 -9.49
CA GLY A 701 -18.56 36.70 -10.63
C GLY A 701 -17.05 36.61 -10.44
N VAL A 702 -16.47 35.53 -10.97
CA VAL A 702 -15.10 35.48 -11.49
C VAL A 702 -15.14 34.58 -12.73
N GLY A 703 -14.84 35.15 -13.90
CA GLY A 703 -14.93 34.46 -15.19
C GLY A 703 -13.69 33.60 -15.48
N ILE A 704 -13.91 32.31 -15.76
CA ILE A 704 -12.96 31.41 -16.44
C ILE A 704 -13.74 30.55 -17.45
N LEU A 705 -13.18 30.45 -18.66
CA LEU A 705 -13.65 29.80 -19.90
C LEU A 705 -14.87 28.85 -19.81
N ARG A 706 -16.00 29.29 -20.41
CA ARG A 706 -17.05 28.40 -20.92
C ARG A 706 -16.64 27.90 -22.31
N ILE A 707 -16.38 26.61 -22.47
CA ILE A 707 -16.45 25.96 -23.78
C ILE A 707 -17.94 25.77 -24.10
N ALA A 708 -18.44 26.53 -25.07
CA ALA A 708 -19.82 26.46 -25.52
C ALA A 708 -20.03 25.24 -26.43
N TRP A 709 -20.84 24.28 -25.98
CA TRP A 709 -21.65 23.42 -26.83
C TRP A 709 -23.10 23.49 -26.33
N VAL A 710 -24.03 23.37 -27.27
CA VAL A 710 -25.38 23.94 -27.28
C VAL A 710 -26.37 23.30 -26.28
N GLY A 711 -27.13 24.16 -25.57
CA GLY A 711 -28.57 23.98 -25.35
C GLY A 711 -29.05 23.12 -24.17
N HIS A 712 -29.67 23.82 -23.19
CA HIS A 712 -30.52 23.33 -22.10
C HIS A 712 -29.82 22.78 -20.84
N GLY A 713 -30.16 23.41 -19.71
CA GLY A 713 -29.47 23.26 -18.44
C GLY A 713 -29.61 21.88 -17.80
N ARG A 714 -28.47 21.23 -17.60
CA ARG A 714 -28.22 20.28 -16.51
C ARG A 714 -26.80 20.50 -16.00
N SER A 715 -26.67 20.62 -14.68
CA SER A 715 -25.39 20.67 -13.98
C SER A 715 -24.68 19.32 -14.14
N ILE A 716 -23.41 19.31 -14.53
CA ILE A 716 -22.56 18.10 -14.59
C ILE A 716 -22.26 17.71 -13.15
N CYS A 717 -23.00 16.75 -12.61
CA CYS A 717 -22.92 16.35 -11.20
C CYS A 717 -22.88 14.82 -10.99
N CYS A 718 -22.51 14.01 -11.98
CA CYS A 718 -22.35 12.55 -11.81
C CYS A 718 -21.05 12.04 -12.44
N GLY A 719 -20.37 11.10 -11.77
CA GLY A 719 -19.11 10.49 -12.24
C GLY A 719 -19.21 9.86 -13.64
N ASP A 720 -20.38 9.31 -14.00
CA ASP A 720 -20.59 8.70 -15.32
C ASP A 720 -20.45 9.69 -16.48
N ASP A 721 -20.77 10.97 -16.29
CA ASP A 721 -20.68 11.99 -17.35
C ASP A 721 -19.23 12.26 -17.76
N LEU A 722 -18.27 12.10 -16.83
CA LEU A 722 -16.84 12.25 -17.08
C LEU A 722 -16.24 11.07 -17.83
N GLY A 723 -16.69 9.85 -17.52
CA GLY A 723 -16.30 8.64 -18.24
C GLY A 723 -16.73 8.70 -19.72
N LEU A 724 -17.98 9.13 -19.97
CA LEU A 724 -18.52 9.30 -21.32
C LEU A 724 -17.82 10.42 -22.09
N ALA A 725 -17.49 11.54 -21.42
CA ALA A 725 -16.72 12.63 -22.02
C ALA A 725 -15.31 12.19 -22.48
N GLY A 726 -14.63 11.36 -21.67
CA GLY A 726 -13.34 10.76 -22.04
C GLY A 726 -13.46 9.89 -23.30
N GLY A 727 -14.48 9.03 -23.36
CA GLY A 727 -14.77 8.21 -24.55
C GLY A 727 -15.05 9.04 -25.81
N ALA A 728 -15.81 10.13 -25.70
CA ALA A 728 -16.09 11.04 -26.81
C ALA A 728 -14.82 11.73 -27.36
N LEU A 729 -13.90 12.15 -26.49
CA LEU A 729 -12.62 12.73 -26.89
C LEU A 729 -11.73 11.73 -27.64
N ILE A 730 -11.70 10.47 -27.19
CA ILE A 730 -10.97 9.38 -27.86
C ILE A 730 -11.54 9.16 -29.27
N LEU A 731 -12.88 9.13 -29.42
CA LEU A 731 -13.54 9.00 -30.71
C LEU A 731 -13.25 10.17 -31.65
N ALA A 732 -13.34 11.40 -31.16
CA ALA A 732 -13.10 12.61 -31.95
C ALA A 732 -11.65 12.67 -32.47
N THR A 733 -10.66 12.42 -31.59
CA THR A 733 -9.25 12.47 -31.96
C THR A 733 -8.81 11.28 -32.82
N GLY A 734 -9.31 10.07 -32.54
CA GLY A 734 -9.04 8.91 -33.37
C GLY A 734 -9.71 9.02 -34.75
N GLY A 735 -10.92 9.58 -34.83
CA GLY A 735 -11.58 9.92 -36.09
C GLY A 735 -10.82 10.97 -36.90
N TRP A 736 -10.29 12.01 -36.23
CA TRP A 736 -9.40 13.00 -36.87
C TRP A 736 -8.11 12.36 -37.40
N THR A 737 -7.52 11.42 -36.65
CA THR A 737 -6.32 10.67 -37.04
C THR A 737 -6.60 9.77 -38.25
N LEU A 738 -7.77 9.12 -38.28
CA LEU A 738 -8.23 8.30 -39.41
C LEU A 738 -8.48 9.15 -40.66
N TRP A 739 -9.09 10.34 -40.50
CA TRP A 739 -9.35 11.27 -41.61
C TRP A 739 -8.05 11.79 -42.23
N ASN A 740 -7.06 12.12 -41.38
CA ASN A 740 -5.78 12.67 -41.81
C ASN A 740 -4.69 11.60 -41.99
N SER A 741 -5.00 10.31 -41.97
CA SER A 741 -3.99 9.24 -41.90
C SER A 741 -2.94 9.33 -43.01
N GLU A 742 -3.34 9.70 -44.23
CA GLU A 742 -2.40 9.86 -45.34
C GLU A 742 -1.41 11.00 -45.07
N ARG A 743 -1.88 12.20 -44.72
CA ARG A 743 -1.00 13.35 -44.45
C ARG A 743 -0.20 13.17 -43.16
N PHE A 744 -0.86 12.72 -42.09
CA PHE A 744 -0.29 12.59 -40.75
C PHE A 744 0.87 11.58 -40.72
N PHE A 745 0.77 10.47 -41.46
CA PHE A 745 1.84 9.48 -41.52
C PHE A 745 2.90 9.80 -42.61
N ILE A 746 2.53 10.50 -43.69
CA ILE A 746 3.48 10.94 -44.75
C ILE A 746 4.38 12.09 -44.28
N LEU A 747 3.90 13.01 -43.45
CA LEU A 747 4.67 14.17 -42.95
C LEU A 747 5.90 13.78 -42.10
N HIS A 748 6.01 12.52 -41.66
CA HIS A 748 7.11 12.02 -40.81
C HIS A 748 8.06 11.05 -41.54
N ARG A 749 8.10 11.13 -42.88
CA ARG A 749 8.90 10.26 -43.78
C ARG A 749 10.41 10.55 -43.73
N SER A 750 11.25 9.51 -43.86
CA SER A 750 12.66 9.63 -44.29
C SER A 750 12.77 9.23 -45.76
N VAL A 751 13.54 9.99 -46.57
CA VAL A 751 13.73 9.76 -48.02
C VAL A 751 14.60 8.54 -48.33
N LYS A 752 15.40 8.03 -47.38
CA LYS A 752 16.29 6.87 -47.62
C LYS A 752 15.57 5.52 -47.62
N ASP A 753 14.42 5.40 -46.96
CA ASP A 753 13.58 4.20 -47.01
C ASP A 753 12.62 4.25 -48.20
N LYS A 754 13.12 3.95 -49.41
CA LYS A 754 12.27 3.67 -50.57
C LYS A 754 11.47 2.36 -50.45
N THR A 755 11.59 1.64 -49.33
CA THR A 755 11.07 0.28 -49.14
C THR A 755 9.93 0.16 -48.12
N VAL A 756 9.52 1.21 -47.42
CA VAL A 756 8.55 1.07 -46.31
C VAL A 756 7.41 2.09 -46.40
N THR A 757 6.42 1.77 -47.24
CA THR A 757 4.99 1.81 -46.92
C THR A 757 4.22 1.46 -48.18
N ASN A 758 3.75 0.22 -48.28
CA ASN A 758 2.85 -0.18 -49.35
C ASN A 758 1.52 0.57 -49.16
N MET A 759 0.85 1.09 -50.21
CA MET A 759 -0.49 1.69 -50.05
C MET A 759 -1.46 0.72 -49.35
N GLN A 760 -1.22 -0.58 -49.52
CA GLN A 760 -1.90 -1.65 -48.81
C GLN A 760 -1.73 -1.58 -47.28
N GLU A 761 -0.58 -1.16 -46.77
CA GLU A 761 -0.32 -1.05 -45.32
C GLU A 761 -1.06 0.14 -44.70
N VAL A 762 -1.15 1.26 -45.41
CA VAL A 762 -1.96 2.41 -44.98
C VAL A 762 -3.45 2.05 -44.98
N ALA A 763 -3.93 1.36 -46.01
CA ALA A 763 -5.30 0.86 -46.07
C ALA A 763 -5.62 -0.10 -44.91
N ASN A 764 -4.73 -1.06 -44.64
CA ASN A 764 -4.87 -2.00 -43.53
C ASN A 764 -4.88 -1.28 -42.17
N ALA A 765 -4.01 -0.28 -41.97
CA ALA A 765 -3.97 0.52 -40.74
C ALA A 765 -5.28 1.30 -40.54
N ARG A 766 -5.83 1.89 -41.60
CA ARG A 766 -7.14 2.57 -41.55
C ARG A 766 -8.24 1.61 -41.14
N SER A 767 -8.31 0.41 -41.72
CA SER A 767 -9.30 -0.61 -41.34
C SER A 767 -9.20 -0.99 -39.86
N VAL A 768 -7.99 -1.19 -39.33
CA VAL A 768 -7.79 -1.52 -37.92
C VAL A 768 -8.17 -0.35 -37.01
N ILE A 769 -7.81 0.88 -37.36
CA ILE A 769 -8.20 2.08 -36.60
C ILE A 769 -9.73 2.25 -36.61
N THR A 770 -10.38 2.09 -37.76
CA THR A 770 -11.85 2.13 -37.87
C THR A 770 -12.50 1.08 -36.98
N PHE A 771 -12.01 -0.16 -37.02
CA PHE A 771 -12.51 -1.23 -36.15
C PHE A 771 -12.39 -0.85 -34.67
N GLN A 772 -11.22 -0.36 -34.24
CA GLN A 772 -11.02 0.05 -32.85
C GLN A 772 -11.91 1.22 -32.42
N LEU A 773 -12.18 2.18 -33.31
CA LEU A 773 -13.13 3.26 -33.04
C LEU A 773 -14.56 2.75 -32.84
N VAL A 774 -14.97 1.73 -33.60
CA VAL A 774 -16.26 1.06 -33.39
C VAL A 774 -16.31 0.38 -32.02
N MET A 775 -15.23 -0.29 -31.59
CA MET A 775 -15.15 -0.91 -30.26
C MET A 775 -15.22 0.13 -29.13
N VAL A 776 -14.57 1.28 -29.29
CA VAL A 776 -14.66 2.41 -28.36
C VAL A 776 -16.09 2.95 -28.29
N ALA A 777 -16.73 3.20 -29.43
CA ALA A 777 -18.11 3.69 -29.48
C ALA A 777 -19.09 2.70 -28.82
N THR A 778 -18.90 1.41 -29.10
CA THR A 778 -19.69 0.33 -28.47
C THR A 778 -19.51 0.33 -26.95
N SER A 779 -18.28 0.49 -26.45
CA SER A 779 -17.99 0.55 -25.02
C SER A 779 -18.69 1.72 -24.33
N VAL A 780 -18.68 2.90 -24.95
CA VAL A 780 -19.37 4.10 -24.43
C VAL A 780 -20.88 3.86 -24.32
N VAL A 781 -21.49 3.25 -25.33
CA VAL A 781 -22.91 2.89 -25.31
C VAL A 781 -23.21 1.86 -24.22
N LEU A 782 -22.39 0.81 -24.09
CA LEU A 782 -22.55 -0.24 -23.08
C LEU A 782 -22.47 0.32 -21.66
N VAL A 783 -21.54 1.23 -21.39
CA VAL A 783 -21.42 1.90 -20.08
C VAL A 783 -22.68 2.71 -19.80
N TYR A 784 -23.12 3.55 -20.75
CA TYR A 784 -24.33 4.35 -20.57
C TYR A 784 -25.57 3.50 -20.27
N ASP A 785 -25.80 2.45 -21.08
CA ASP A 785 -26.98 1.59 -20.95
C ASP A 785 -26.93 0.73 -19.67
N THR A 786 -25.76 0.18 -19.33
CA THR A 786 -25.60 -0.63 -18.11
C THR A 786 -25.74 0.20 -16.85
N THR A 787 -25.13 1.40 -16.79
CA THR A 787 -25.31 2.32 -15.66
C THR A 787 -26.79 2.68 -15.50
N ARG A 788 -27.49 2.96 -16.60
CA ARG A 788 -28.92 3.27 -16.57
C ARG A 788 -29.75 2.11 -16.01
N SER A 789 -29.52 0.88 -16.49
CA SER A 789 -30.21 -0.32 -16.01
C SER A 789 -29.98 -0.59 -14.52
N LEU A 790 -28.75 -0.43 -14.05
CA LEU A 790 -28.43 -0.60 -12.63
C LEU A 790 -29.08 0.48 -11.75
N ARG A 791 -29.15 1.74 -12.21
CA ARG A 791 -29.86 2.83 -11.53
C ARG A 791 -31.37 2.60 -11.47
N GLU A 792 -31.94 2.05 -12.54
CA GLU A 792 -33.36 1.70 -12.63
C GLU A 792 -33.71 0.40 -11.86
N LYS A 793 -32.72 -0.23 -11.20
CA LYS A 793 -32.84 -1.50 -10.45
C LYS A 793 -33.34 -2.67 -11.30
N THR A 794 -33.12 -2.63 -12.61
CA THR A 794 -33.49 -3.72 -13.55
C THR A 794 -32.40 -4.79 -13.68
N GLY A 795 -31.29 -4.64 -12.96
CA GLY A 795 -30.15 -5.57 -12.97
C GLY A 795 -29.19 -5.35 -14.14
N LEU A 796 -28.19 -6.22 -14.29
CA LEU A 796 -27.23 -6.20 -15.39
C LEU A 796 -27.84 -6.89 -16.64
N PRO A 797 -28.05 -6.18 -17.77
CA PRO A 797 -28.58 -6.81 -18.97
C PRO A 797 -27.61 -7.86 -19.54
N VAL A 798 -28.11 -9.08 -19.80
CA VAL A 798 -27.30 -10.21 -20.29
C VAL A 798 -26.61 -9.88 -21.62
N VAL A 799 -27.30 -9.18 -22.52
CA VAL A 799 -26.72 -8.74 -23.80
C VAL A 799 -25.54 -7.81 -23.57
N ASN A 800 -25.67 -6.84 -22.68
CA ASN A 800 -24.59 -5.90 -22.36
C ASN A 800 -23.40 -6.63 -21.74
N GLN A 801 -23.67 -7.60 -20.86
CA GLN A 801 -22.63 -8.43 -20.25
C GLN A 801 -21.83 -9.20 -21.31
N ILE A 802 -22.51 -9.91 -22.22
CA ILE A 802 -21.86 -10.69 -23.29
C ILE A 802 -21.04 -9.78 -24.22
N VAL A 803 -21.63 -8.66 -24.67
CA VAL A 803 -20.95 -7.74 -25.59
C VAL A 803 -19.76 -7.07 -24.90
N SER A 804 -19.87 -6.72 -23.61
CA SER A 804 -18.75 -6.15 -22.84
C SER A 804 -17.56 -7.12 -22.76
N TRP A 805 -17.81 -8.42 -22.53
CA TRP A 805 -16.76 -9.45 -22.56
C TRP A 805 -16.09 -9.59 -23.92
N ILE A 806 -16.90 -9.65 -24.99
CA ILE A 806 -16.37 -9.74 -26.37
C ILE A 806 -15.52 -8.52 -26.67
N VAL A 807 -16.00 -7.32 -26.34
CA VAL A 807 -15.31 -6.06 -26.61
C VAL A 807 -13.97 -6.01 -25.87
N LEU A 808 -13.96 -6.35 -24.58
CA LEU A 808 -12.76 -6.37 -23.75
C LEU A 808 -11.66 -7.26 -24.35
N VAL A 809 -12.01 -8.50 -24.69
CA VAL A 809 -11.06 -9.53 -25.19
C VAL A 809 -10.59 -9.20 -26.60
N VAL A 810 -11.52 -8.91 -27.52
CA VAL A 810 -11.20 -8.67 -28.94
C VAL A 810 -10.36 -7.41 -29.10
N SER A 811 -10.75 -6.31 -28.45
CA SER A 811 -10.04 -5.04 -28.55
C SER A 811 -8.61 -5.14 -28.03
N SER A 812 -8.42 -5.71 -26.83
CA SER A 812 -7.11 -5.83 -26.17
C SER A 812 -6.15 -6.80 -26.86
N SER A 813 -6.66 -7.75 -27.65
CA SER A 813 -5.84 -8.74 -28.36
C SER A 813 -5.22 -8.20 -29.67
N ILE A 814 -5.83 -7.18 -30.27
CA ILE A 814 -5.43 -6.64 -31.58
C ILE A 814 -3.98 -6.14 -31.63
N PRO A 815 -3.44 -5.42 -30.63
CA PRO A 815 -2.04 -5.00 -30.65
C PRO A 815 -1.08 -6.17 -30.86
N PHE A 816 -1.30 -7.30 -30.19
CA PHE A 816 -0.42 -8.47 -30.29
C PHE A 816 -0.50 -9.11 -31.68
N ILE A 817 -1.71 -9.28 -32.23
CA ILE A 817 -1.93 -9.88 -33.55
C ILE A 817 -1.39 -8.96 -34.67
N TYR A 818 -1.74 -7.68 -34.61
CA TYR A 818 -1.30 -6.67 -35.58
C TYR A 818 0.22 -6.44 -35.53
N GLY A 819 0.87 -6.72 -34.38
CA GLY A 819 2.31 -6.50 -34.16
C GLY A 819 3.22 -7.52 -34.81
N LEU A 820 2.67 -8.69 -35.17
CA LEU A 820 3.39 -9.75 -35.87
C LEU A 820 3.63 -9.40 -37.35
N ARG A 821 2.87 -8.45 -37.90
CA ARG A 821 3.02 -7.96 -39.28
C ARG A 821 4.16 -6.93 -39.34
N SER A 822 5.00 -7.01 -40.37
CA SER A 822 6.18 -6.14 -40.53
C SER A 822 5.84 -4.78 -41.14
N ASN A 823 6.67 -3.77 -40.84
CA ASN A 823 6.79 -2.48 -41.56
C ASN A 823 5.77 -1.36 -41.26
N HIS A 824 5.04 -1.42 -40.14
CA HIS A 824 4.16 -0.32 -39.74
C HIS A 824 4.94 0.89 -39.21
N HIS A 825 4.53 2.10 -39.57
CA HIS A 825 5.12 3.33 -39.00
C HIS A 825 4.85 3.40 -37.49
N PHE A 826 5.84 3.81 -36.69
CA PHE A 826 5.74 3.81 -35.22
C PHE A 826 4.54 4.60 -34.66
N LEU A 827 4.17 5.74 -35.28
CA LEU A 827 2.97 6.51 -34.85
C LEU A 827 1.68 5.70 -35.08
N GLN A 828 1.56 5.00 -36.21
CA GLN A 828 0.41 4.14 -36.49
C GLN A 828 0.30 3.05 -35.43
N ARG A 829 1.44 2.45 -35.09
CA ARG A 829 1.53 1.39 -34.09
C ARG A 829 1.04 1.87 -32.72
N LEU A 830 1.52 3.03 -32.26
CA LEU A 830 1.12 3.60 -30.97
C LEU A 830 -0.36 3.99 -30.94
N THR A 831 -0.89 4.59 -32.01
CA THR A 831 -2.32 4.90 -32.11
C THR A 831 -3.19 3.64 -31.99
N VAL A 832 -2.83 2.55 -32.66
CA VAL A 832 -3.56 1.27 -32.56
C VAL A 832 -3.50 0.71 -31.14
N ILE A 833 -2.34 0.77 -30.47
CA ILE A 833 -2.20 0.33 -29.07
C ILE A 833 -3.12 1.15 -28.16
N PHE A 834 -3.13 2.47 -28.30
CA PHE A 834 -3.93 3.34 -27.44
C PHE A 834 -5.44 3.16 -27.63
N LEU A 835 -5.88 3.01 -28.88
CA LEU A 835 -7.29 2.74 -29.17
C LEU A 835 -7.71 1.33 -28.73
N ALA A 836 -6.81 0.34 -28.82
CA ALA A 836 -7.10 -1.03 -28.41
C ALA A 836 -7.36 -1.20 -26.91
N PHE A 837 -6.66 -0.44 -26.06
CA PHE A 837 -6.86 -0.47 -24.62
C PHE A 837 -7.89 0.54 -24.10
N ALA A 838 -8.39 1.45 -24.96
CA ALA A 838 -9.42 2.41 -24.59
C ALA A 838 -10.74 1.73 -24.14
N PRO A 839 -11.26 0.68 -24.83
CA PRO A 839 -12.43 -0.07 -24.34
C PRO A 839 -12.27 -0.65 -22.94
N THR A 840 -11.10 -1.20 -22.61
CA THR A 840 -10.78 -1.71 -21.27
C THR A 840 -10.88 -0.62 -20.22
N MET A 841 -10.30 0.55 -20.48
CA MET A 841 -10.42 1.70 -19.59
C MET A 841 -11.86 2.17 -19.47
N ILE A 842 -12.62 2.25 -20.57
CA ILE A 842 -14.01 2.72 -20.54
C ILE A 842 -14.91 1.77 -19.75
N LEU A 843 -14.81 0.45 -19.98
CA LEU A 843 -15.68 -0.55 -19.35
C LEU A 843 -15.42 -0.72 -17.84
N LEU A 844 -14.18 -0.51 -17.40
CA LEU A 844 -13.74 -0.73 -16.03
C LEU A 844 -13.60 0.57 -15.21
N SER A 845 -14.05 1.70 -15.74
CA SER A 845 -13.96 3.01 -15.07
C SER A 845 -15.32 3.54 -14.64
N LEU A 846 -15.34 4.26 -13.51
CA LEU A 846 -16.56 4.84 -12.93
C LEU A 846 -16.63 6.36 -13.11
N SER A 847 -15.51 7.02 -13.38
CA SER A 847 -15.39 8.49 -13.32
C SER A 847 -14.32 9.03 -14.26
N TYR A 848 -13.44 9.92 -13.75
CA TYR A 848 -12.41 10.65 -14.48
C TYR A 848 -11.33 9.77 -15.15
N GLU A 849 -11.24 8.49 -14.82
CA GLU A 849 -10.14 7.60 -15.21
C GLU A 849 -10.03 7.44 -16.74
N THR A 850 -11.16 7.45 -17.47
CA THR A 850 -11.18 7.46 -18.94
C THR A 850 -10.62 8.77 -19.51
N LEU A 851 -10.92 9.89 -18.85
CA LEU A 851 -10.39 11.20 -19.22
C LEU A 851 -8.89 11.30 -18.92
N PHE A 852 -8.48 10.77 -17.76
CA PHE A 852 -7.07 10.60 -17.41
C PHE A 852 -6.34 9.81 -18.48
N TYR A 853 -6.85 8.65 -18.90
CA TYR A 853 -6.22 7.81 -19.93
C TYR A 853 -5.98 8.57 -21.24
N TYR A 854 -6.95 9.37 -21.69
CA TYR A 854 -6.81 10.21 -22.88
C TYR A 854 -5.67 11.24 -22.74
N PHE A 855 -5.67 12.03 -21.67
CA PHE A 855 -4.64 13.05 -21.44
C PHE A 855 -3.26 12.44 -21.16
N PHE A 856 -3.23 11.30 -20.50
CA PHE A 856 -2.01 10.52 -20.26
C PHE A 856 -1.39 10.08 -21.60
N CYS A 857 -2.17 9.45 -22.47
CA CYS A 857 -1.74 9.03 -23.81
C CYS A 857 -1.22 10.19 -24.66
N ALA A 858 -1.91 11.34 -24.64
CA ALA A 858 -1.48 12.55 -25.34
C ALA A 858 -0.15 13.08 -24.78
N SER A 859 0.02 13.06 -23.45
CA SER A 859 1.22 13.56 -22.77
C SER A 859 2.45 12.70 -23.04
N ILE A 860 2.32 11.37 -23.02
CA ILE A 860 3.44 10.46 -23.33
C ILE A 860 3.84 10.53 -24.82
N LEU A 861 2.89 10.73 -25.74
CA LEU A 861 3.21 10.99 -27.15
C LEU A 861 3.95 12.32 -27.34
N LEU A 862 3.49 13.37 -26.67
CA LEU A 862 4.14 14.67 -26.71
C LEU A 862 5.56 14.60 -26.16
N TRP A 863 5.76 13.89 -25.05
CA TRP A 863 7.09 13.63 -24.50
C TRP A 863 8.02 12.94 -25.52
N MET A 864 7.54 11.88 -26.18
CA MET A 864 8.31 11.20 -27.23
C MET A 864 8.71 12.14 -28.37
N LEU A 865 7.79 12.98 -28.85
CA LEU A 865 8.05 13.93 -29.93
C LEU A 865 9.06 15.00 -29.51
N ILE A 866 8.95 15.54 -28.29
CA ILE A 866 9.90 16.50 -27.73
C ILE A 866 11.29 15.86 -27.62
N GLU A 867 11.37 14.64 -27.09
CA GLU A 867 12.66 13.99 -26.90
C GLU A 867 13.33 13.75 -28.25
N ARG A 868 12.60 13.24 -29.26
CA ARG A 868 13.14 13.04 -30.62
C ARG A 868 13.63 14.35 -31.27
N THR A 869 12.93 15.47 -31.08
CA THR A 869 13.37 16.75 -31.66
C THR A 869 14.61 17.30 -30.96
N LEU A 870 14.72 17.14 -29.64
CA LEU A 870 15.91 17.56 -28.88
C LEU A 870 17.17 16.81 -29.31
N TYR A 871 17.09 15.51 -29.58
CA TYR A 871 18.24 14.76 -30.12
C TYR A 871 18.53 15.10 -31.59
N ALA A 872 17.53 15.53 -32.38
CA ALA A 872 17.71 15.84 -33.80
C ALA A 872 18.54 17.10 -34.04
N VAL A 873 18.40 18.09 -33.17
CA VAL A 873 19.13 19.37 -33.24
C VAL A 873 20.65 19.19 -33.08
N GLU A 874 21.10 18.08 -32.51
CA GLU A 874 22.50 17.88 -32.11
C GLU A 874 23.37 17.14 -33.13
N GLY A 875 22.80 16.76 -34.29
CA GLY A 875 23.52 16.17 -35.42
C GLY A 875 23.75 14.65 -35.34
N PRO A 876 24.08 14.01 -36.48
CA PRO A 876 24.21 12.56 -36.60
C PRO A 876 25.35 12.00 -35.74
N HIS A 877 25.12 10.82 -35.16
CA HIS A 877 26.08 10.16 -34.28
C HIS A 877 27.06 9.27 -35.05
N PRO A 878 28.35 9.22 -34.66
CA PRO A 878 29.35 8.39 -35.33
C PRO A 878 29.08 6.88 -35.11
N ASN A 879 28.68 6.21 -36.20
CA ASN A 879 28.83 4.80 -36.64
C ASN A 879 28.81 3.61 -35.65
N ALA A 880 28.51 3.75 -34.36
CA ALA A 880 28.32 2.62 -33.45
C ALA A 880 26.84 2.44 -33.09
N SER A 881 26.25 1.31 -33.50
CA SER A 881 24.90 0.88 -33.08
C SER A 881 24.98 -0.36 -32.20
N PRO A 882 24.47 -0.34 -30.95
CA PRO A 882 23.89 0.81 -30.24
C PRO A 882 24.94 1.85 -29.83
N ARG A 883 24.51 3.11 -29.66
CA ARG A 883 25.41 4.19 -29.21
C ARG A 883 25.71 4.13 -27.72
N ALA A 884 26.85 4.69 -27.30
CA ALA A 884 27.17 4.88 -25.88
C ALA A 884 26.16 5.81 -25.17
N LEU A 885 25.91 5.53 -23.89
CA LEU A 885 25.09 6.35 -23.01
C LEU A 885 25.81 7.64 -22.61
N ARG A 886 25.04 8.73 -22.55
CA ARG A 886 25.45 10.08 -22.12
C ARG A 886 24.67 10.48 -20.87
N PRO A 887 25.19 11.39 -20.01
CA PRO A 887 24.49 11.83 -18.80
C PRO A 887 23.05 12.33 -19.02
N ARG A 888 22.80 12.98 -20.15
CA ARG A 888 21.45 13.46 -20.52
C ARG A 888 20.45 12.36 -20.86
N ASP A 889 20.90 11.14 -21.21
CA ASP A 889 20.02 10.00 -21.47
C ASP A 889 19.31 9.57 -20.17
N ALA A 890 19.86 9.93 -18.99
CA ALA A 890 19.20 9.79 -17.70
C ALA A 890 17.89 10.58 -17.62
N ARG A 891 17.75 11.70 -18.36
CA ARG A 891 16.49 12.44 -18.44
C ARG A 891 15.37 11.57 -19.00
N THR A 892 15.65 10.79 -20.05
CA THR A 892 14.65 9.90 -20.66
C THR A 892 14.20 8.83 -19.67
N ALA A 893 15.12 8.26 -18.89
CA ALA A 893 14.81 7.30 -17.82
C ALA A 893 14.00 7.94 -16.68
N LEU A 894 14.34 9.15 -16.24
CA LEU A 894 13.64 9.85 -15.17
C LEU A 894 12.23 10.29 -15.57
N ILE A 895 12.02 10.75 -16.82
CA ILE A 895 10.68 11.10 -17.31
C ILE A 895 9.81 9.84 -17.47
N PHE A 896 10.41 8.71 -17.88
CA PHE A 896 9.72 7.43 -17.89
C PHE A 896 9.24 7.05 -16.48
N LEU A 897 10.13 7.14 -15.47
CA LEU A 897 9.78 6.87 -14.09
C LEU A 897 8.66 7.79 -13.58
N PHE A 898 8.70 9.07 -13.94
CA PHE A 898 7.62 10.01 -13.65
C PHE A 898 6.28 9.55 -14.22
N PHE A 899 6.23 9.17 -15.51
CA PHE A 899 4.98 8.70 -16.13
C PHE A 899 4.52 7.33 -15.61
N ILE A 900 5.43 6.47 -15.17
CA ILE A 900 5.09 5.20 -14.49
C ILE A 900 4.37 5.47 -13.16
N ASN A 901 4.83 6.45 -12.38
CA ASN A 901 4.15 6.85 -11.15
C ASN A 901 2.80 7.51 -11.47
N VAL A 902 2.74 8.45 -12.43
CA VAL A 902 1.48 9.06 -12.88
C VAL A 902 0.49 8.01 -13.40
N ALA A 903 0.95 6.97 -14.10
CA ALA A 903 0.13 5.86 -14.56
C ALA A 903 -0.55 5.12 -13.40
N PHE A 904 0.20 4.84 -12.33
CA PHE A 904 -0.31 4.13 -11.15
C PHE A 904 -1.35 4.93 -10.39
N PHE A 905 -1.02 6.16 -10.04
CA PHE A 905 -1.86 7.03 -9.22
C PHE A 905 -3.06 7.59 -10.02
N GLY A 906 -2.88 7.83 -11.32
CA GLY A 906 -3.93 8.36 -12.18
C GLY A 906 -5.06 7.38 -12.52
N THR A 907 -4.85 6.06 -12.37
CA THR A 907 -5.90 5.06 -12.61
C THR A 907 -6.94 4.95 -11.50
N GLY A 908 -6.74 5.64 -10.38
CA GLY A 908 -7.65 5.61 -9.22
C GLY A 908 -7.68 4.27 -8.49
N ASN A 909 -8.04 4.30 -7.20
CA ASN A 909 -8.36 3.14 -6.35
C ASN A 909 -7.22 2.23 -5.82
N ILE A 910 -5.94 2.62 -5.81
CA ILE A 910 -4.86 1.71 -5.34
C ILE A 910 -4.16 2.17 -4.04
N ALA A 911 -4.41 3.39 -3.55
CA ALA A 911 -3.79 3.87 -2.31
C ALA A 911 -4.05 2.96 -1.08
N SER A 912 -5.12 2.14 -1.11
CA SER A 912 -5.19 0.93 -0.30
C SER A 912 -5.84 -0.22 -1.09
N VAL A 913 -5.34 -1.44 -0.91
CA VAL A 913 -5.97 -2.67 -1.46
C VAL A 913 -7.42 -2.85 -0.94
N SER A 914 -7.77 -2.17 0.16
CA SER A 914 -9.13 -2.11 0.72
C SER A 914 -10.05 -1.06 0.08
N GLY A 915 -9.54 -0.15 -0.75
CA GLY A 915 -10.30 0.94 -1.36
C GLY A 915 -11.02 0.58 -2.67
N PHE A 916 -10.88 -0.66 -3.16
CA PHE A 916 -11.43 -1.05 -4.46
C PHE A 916 -12.96 -1.05 -4.48
N GLN A 917 -13.54 -0.11 -5.24
CA GLN A 917 -14.97 -0.08 -5.51
C GLN A 917 -15.34 -1.19 -6.51
N LEU A 918 -16.04 -2.23 -6.00
CA LEU A 918 -16.54 -3.37 -6.79
C LEU A 918 -17.46 -2.93 -7.94
N GLU A 919 -18.06 -1.74 -7.87
CA GLU A 919 -18.91 -1.20 -8.93
C GLU A 919 -18.19 -1.06 -10.28
N SER A 920 -16.86 -0.90 -10.27
CA SER A 920 -16.04 -0.76 -11.48
C SER A 920 -16.11 -1.98 -12.40
N VAL A 921 -16.41 -3.17 -11.86
CA VAL A 921 -16.50 -4.41 -12.65
C VAL A 921 -17.94 -4.83 -13.00
N TYR A 922 -18.96 -4.09 -12.55
CA TYR A 922 -20.37 -4.45 -12.74
C TYR A 922 -20.83 -4.46 -14.21
N ARG A 923 -20.03 -3.93 -15.14
CA ARG A 923 -20.30 -4.02 -16.58
C ARG A 923 -20.00 -5.43 -17.12
N LEU A 924 -19.28 -6.25 -16.36
CA LEU A 924 -18.86 -7.60 -16.72
C LEU A 924 -19.42 -8.67 -15.78
N THR A 925 -19.50 -8.40 -14.48
CA THR A 925 -20.06 -9.31 -13.47
C THR A 925 -20.56 -8.57 -12.24
N THR A 926 -21.71 -9.00 -11.72
CA THR A 926 -22.27 -8.55 -10.42
C THR A 926 -22.16 -9.62 -9.33
N ALA A 927 -21.79 -10.86 -9.68
CA ALA A 927 -21.59 -11.93 -8.72
C ALA A 927 -20.25 -11.76 -7.99
N PHE A 928 -20.29 -11.57 -6.67
CA PHE A 928 -19.10 -11.34 -5.86
C PHE A 928 -18.13 -12.52 -5.98
N ASN A 929 -16.95 -12.25 -6.57
CA ASN A 929 -15.82 -13.16 -6.60
C ASN A 929 -14.54 -12.32 -6.47
N PRO A 930 -13.93 -12.27 -5.28
CA PRO A 930 -12.88 -11.30 -4.98
C PRO A 930 -11.64 -11.47 -5.86
N PHE A 931 -11.23 -12.72 -6.13
CA PHE A 931 -10.04 -12.98 -6.96
C PHE A 931 -10.28 -12.63 -8.43
N PHE A 932 -11.45 -12.97 -8.96
CA PHE A 932 -11.79 -12.69 -10.35
C PHE A 932 -12.00 -11.19 -10.60
N MET A 933 -12.78 -10.54 -9.73
CA MET A 933 -13.03 -9.10 -9.79
C MET A 933 -11.73 -8.31 -9.58
N GLY A 934 -10.89 -8.72 -8.61
CA GLY A 934 -9.56 -8.16 -8.42
C GLY A 934 -8.66 -8.29 -9.65
N GLY A 935 -8.70 -9.44 -10.33
CA GLY A 935 -7.96 -9.66 -11.59
C GLY A 935 -8.35 -8.68 -12.71
N LEU A 936 -9.65 -8.35 -12.83
CA LEU A 936 -10.13 -7.35 -13.79
C LEU A 936 -9.63 -5.94 -13.45
N ILE A 937 -9.63 -5.59 -12.17
CA ILE A 937 -9.11 -4.31 -11.71
C ILE A 937 -7.60 -4.21 -11.97
N VAL A 938 -6.83 -5.27 -11.70
CA VAL A 938 -5.40 -5.32 -12.06
C VAL A 938 -5.21 -5.12 -13.57
N ALA A 939 -6.04 -5.75 -14.41
CA ALA A 939 -5.97 -5.57 -15.86
C ALA A 939 -6.21 -4.11 -16.29
N LYS A 940 -7.14 -3.40 -15.65
CA LYS A 940 -7.37 -1.95 -15.85
C LYS A 940 -6.13 -1.15 -15.47
N VAL A 941 -5.59 -1.38 -14.27
CA VAL A 941 -4.43 -0.67 -13.73
C VAL A 941 -3.22 -0.80 -14.66
N LEU A 942 -3.02 -1.97 -15.28
CA LEU A 942 -1.91 -2.21 -16.19
C LEU A 942 -1.97 -1.41 -17.50
N VAL A 943 -3.14 -0.91 -17.92
CA VAL A 943 -3.30 -0.27 -19.25
C VAL A 943 -2.37 0.94 -19.45
N PRO A 944 -2.31 1.95 -18.56
CA PRO A 944 -1.42 3.10 -18.76
C PRO A 944 0.07 2.72 -18.70
N PHE A 945 0.43 1.70 -17.93
CA PHE A 945 1.79 1.15 -17.91
C PHE A 945 2.18 0.56 -19.27
N LEU A 946 1.28 -0.18 -19.91
CA LEU A 946 1.51 -0.73 -21.25
C LEU A 946 1.68 0.40 -22.28
N ALA A 947 0.89 1.48 -22.16
CA ALA A 947 0.97 2.63 -23.05
C ALA A 947 2.33 3.37 -22.94
N VAL A 948 2.77 3.72 -21.73
CA VAL A 948 4.08 4.40 -21.52
C VAL A 948 5.25 3.50 -21.91
N SER A 949 5.14 2.19 -21.66
CA SER A 949 6.17 1.22 -22.02
C SER A 949 6.32 1.08 -23.54
N ALA A 950 5.21 1.08 -24.29
CA ALA A 950 5.24 1.08 -25.75
C ALA A 950 5.93 2.35 -26.31
N VAL A 951 5.67 3.51 -25.71
CA VAL A 951 6.33 4.77 -26.09
C VAL A 951 7.83 4.72 -25.79
N LEU A 952 8.24 4.23 -24.61
CA LEU A 952 9.65 4.06 -24.27
C LEU A 952 10.35 3.11 -25.26
N GLY A 953 9.71 2.01 -25.65
CA GLY A 953 10.25 1.06 -26.62
C GLY A 953 10.49 1.67 -28.00
N VAL A 954 9.59 2.55 -28.47
CA VAL A 954 9.79 3.33 -29.70
C VAL A 954 10.94 4.33 -29.55
N LEU A 955 10.97 5.05 -28.42
CA LEU A 955 11.95 6.09 -28.16
C LEU A 955 13.37 5.51 -28.05
N ALA A 956 13.52 4.36 -27.39
CA ALA A 956 14.81 3.66 -27.29
C ALA A 956 15.36 3.27 -28.68
N ARG A 957 14.49 2.78 -29.59
CA ARG A 957 14.88 2.49 -30.98
C ARG A 957 15.17 3.74 -31.79
N ALA A 958 14.38 4.81 -31.62
CA ALA A 958 14.53 6.06 -32.36
C ALA A 958 15.84 6.80 -32.02
N LEU A 959 16.29 6.68 -30.77
CA LEU A 959 17.49 7.33 -30.24
C LEU A 959 18.73 6.43 -30.22
N ASP A 960 18.61 5.20 -30.74
CA ASP A 960 19.62 4.13 -30.70
C ASP A 960 20.16 3.85 -29.28
N LEU A 961 19.30 4.04 -28.26
CA LEU A 961 19.63 3.85 -26.86
C LEU A 961 19.64 2.37 -26.51
N PRO A 962 20.62 1.88 -25.72
CA PRO A 962 20.59 0.52 -25.19
C PRO A 962 19.41 0.36 -24.21
N PRO A 963 18.34 -0.37 -24.56
CA PRO A 963 17.11 -0.39 -23.76
C PRO A 963 17.32 -0.98 -22.37
N PHE A 964 18.19 -1.99 -22.28
CA PHE A 964 18.56 -2.64 -21.02
C PHE A 964 19.23 -1.67 -20.03
N ALA A 965 20.01 -0.72 -20.53
CA ALA A 965 20.73 0.23 -19.69
C ALA A 965 19.80 1.31 -19.12
N LEU A 966 18.84 1.79 -19.94
CA LEU A 966 17.77 2.69 -19.46
C LEU A 966 16.94 2.02 -18.37
N PHE A 967 16.60 0.75 -18.59
CA PHE A 967 15.86 -0.05 -17.63
C PHE A 967 16.62 -0.16 -16.28
N LEU A 968 17.91 -0.48 -16.30
CA LEU A 968 18.71 -0.56 -15.06
C LEU A 968 18.82 0.79 -14.33
N VAL A 969 18.86 1.91 -15.05
CA VAL A 969 18.84 3.25 -14.42
C VAL A 969 17.50 3.54 -13.75
N VAL A 970 16.38 3.21 -14.40
CA VAL A 970 15.04 3.34 -13.80
C VAL A 970 14.93 2.48 -12.54
N LEU A 971 15.43 1.24 -12.61
CA LEU A 971 15.44 0.31 -11.50
C LEU A 971 16.22 0.89 -10.31
N SER A 972 17.46 1.35 -10.51
CA SER A 972 18.27 1.92 -9.43
C SER A 972 17.68 3.17 -8.78
N VAL A 973 16.97 4.03 -9.53
CA VAL A 973 16.28 5.20 -8.95
C VAL A 973 15.05 4.77 -8.14
N THR A 974 14.35 3.74 -8.60
CA THR A 974 13.19 3.18 -7.88
C THR A 974 13.62 2.46 -6.60
N ASP A 975 14.81 1.86 -6.57
CA ASP A 975 15.39 1.28 -5.34
C ASP A 975 15.63 2.33 -4.24
N VAL A 976 16.00 3.57 -4.61
CA VAL A 976 16.15 4.68 -3.65
C VAL A 976 14.81 4.99 -2.96
N GLN A 977 13.74 5.09 -3.74
CA GLN A 977 12.39 5.29 -3.23
C GLN A 977 11.94 4.11 -2.36
N THR A 978 12.23 2.89 -2.78
CA THR A 978 11.88 1.67 -2.05
C THR A 978 12.59 1.59 -0.70
N LEU A 979 13.88 1.94 -0.66
CA LEU A 979 14.64 2.02 0.58
C LEU A 979 14.10 3.15 1.50
N ASN A 980 13.62 4.26 0.95
CA ASN A 980 12.95 5.28 1.75
C ASN A 980 11.68 4.72 2.41
N PHE A 981 10.81 4.06 1.63
CA PHE A 981 9.59 3.45 2.19
C PHE A 981 9.88 2.33 3.19
N PHE A 982 10.98 1.58 3.01
CA PHE A 982 11.45 0.61 3.99
C PHE A 982 11.68 1.22 5.38
N TYR A 983 12.19 2.46 5.46
CA TYR A 983 12.37 3.18 6.73
C TYR A 983 11.11 3.88 7.23
N LEU A 984 10.13 4.09 6.36
CA LEU A 984 8.83 4.67 6.71
C LEU A 984 7.78 3.63 7.13
N VAL A 985 8.11 2.33 7.08
CA VAL A 985 7.25 1.27 7.63
C VAL A 985 7.02 1.53 9.12
N ARG A 986 5.74 1.55 9.51
CA ARG A 986 5.31 1.69 10.89
C ARG A 986 4.86 0.35 11.44
N ASP A 987 5.22 0.07 12.68
CA ASP A 987 4.76 -1.09 13.46
C ASP A 987 3.89 -0.68 14.67
N ASP A 988 3.51 0.59 14.71
CA ASP A 988 2.64 1.22 15.68
C ASP A 988 1.72 2.24 15.01
N GLY A 989 0.70 2.70 15.74
CA GLY A 989 -0.35 3.55 15.19
C GLY A 989 -1.52 2.76 14.63
N SER A 990 -2.33 3.38 13.76
CA SER A 990 -3.51 2.77 13.15
C SER A 990 -3.16 1.64 12.16
N TRP A 991 -3.99 0.61 11.95
CA TRP A 991 -3.72 -0.44 10.97
C TRP A 991 -3.87 0.10 9.56
N LEU A 992 -4.64 1.18 9.42
CA LEU A 992 -4.59 1.99 8.22
C LEU A 992 -3.19 2.59 8.03
N GLU A 993 -2.57 3.20 9.03
CA GLU A 993 -1.19 3.73 8.92
C GLU A 993 -0.16 2.61 8.71
N ILE A 994 -0.21 1.55 9.51
CA ILE A 994 0.67 0.38 9.40
C ILE A 994 0.49 -0.25 8.02
N GLY A 995 -0.74 -0.59 7.63
CA GLY A 995 -1.09 -1.19 6.36
C GLY A 995 -0.78 -0.30 5.15
N THR A 996 -0.94 1.02 5.27
CA THR A 996 -0.54 1.99 4.25
C THR A 996 0.98 2.02 4.12
N SER A 997 1.73 2.03 5.22
CA SER A 997 3.18 2.00 5.20
C SER A 997 3.74 0.70 4.60
N ILE A 998 3.13 -0.46 4.92
CA ILE A 998 3.41 -1.75 4.28
C ILE A 998 3.09 -1.67 2.79
N SER A 999 1.90 -1.16 2.44
CA SER A 999 1.44 -1.05 1.06
C SER A 999 2.39 -0.19 0.24
N HIS A 1000 2.82 0.98 0.73
CA HIS A 1000 3.79 1.84 0.04
C HIS A 1000 5.09 1.10 -0.28
N PHE A 1001 5.65 0.37 0.70
CA PHE A 1001 6.84 -0.43 0.48
C PHE A 1001 6.61 -1.56 -0.53
N CYS A 1002 5.56 -2.38 -0.34
CA CYS A 1002 5.24 -3.49 -1.23
C CYS A 1002 4.87 -3.04 -2.65
N ILE A 1003 4.20 -1.90 -2.79
CA ILE A 1003 3.89 -1.27 -4.08
C ILE A 1003 5.20 -0.85 -4.76
N SER A 1004 6.11 -0.18 -4.04
CA SER A 1004 7.41 0.23 -4.57
C SER A 1004 8.24 -0.97 -5.04
N GLU A 1005 8.26 -2.05 -4.27
CA GLU A 1005 8.85 -3.34 -4.67
C GLU A 1005 8.15 -3.97 -5.89
N GLY A 1006 6.82 -3.94 -5.89
CA GLY A 1006 5.99 -4.42 -6.99
C GLY A 1006 6.27 -3.65 -8.30
N PHE A 1007 6.50 -2.34 -8.23
CA PHE A 1007 6.88 -1.52 -9.38
C PHE A 1007 8.22 -1.95 -9.99
N LEU A 1008 9.19 -2.42 -9.19
CA LEU A 1008 10.47 -2.92 -9.68
C LEU A 1008 10.27 -4.18 -10.53
N VAL A 1009 9.50 -5.14 -10.00
CA VAL A 1009 9.15 -6.39 -10.71
C VAL A 1009 8.29 -6.10 -11.93
N LEU A 1010 7.29 -5.23 -11.80
CA LEU A 1010 6.43 -4.80 -12.90
C LEU A 1010 7.23 -4.12 -14.01
N SER A 1011 8.20 -3.26 -13.67
CA SER A 1011 9.05 -2.58 -14.65
C SER A 1011 9.88 -3.56 -15.49
N ILE A 1012 10.33 -4.67 -14.90
CA ILE A 1012 11.00 -5.77 -15.62
C ILE A 1012 10.04 -6.40 -16.64
N LEU A 1013 8.81 -6.71 -16.21
CA LEU A 1013 7.80 -7.31 -17.07
C LEU A 1013 7.39 -6.35 -18.20
N LEU A 1014 7.17 -5.08 -17.88
CA LEU A 1014 6.83 -4.03 -18.83
C LEU A 1014 7.93 -3.80 -19.86
N PHE A 1015 9.20 -3.90 -19.46
CA PHE A 1015 10.32 -3.87 -20.38
C PHE A 1015 10.23 -5.01 -21.41
N LEU A 1016 9.94 -6.25 -20.98
CA LEU A 1016 9.76 -7.39 -21.87
C LEU A 1016 8.52 -7.22 -22.77
N VAL A 1017 7.40 -6.79 -22.19
CA VAL A 1017 6.13 -6.57 -22.90
C VAL A 1017 6.24 -5.43 -23.91
N SER A 1018 7.02 -4.38 -23.62
CA SER A 1018 7.24 -3.27 -24.56
C SER A 1018 7.85 -3.75 -25.88
N HIS A 1019 8.75 -4.74 -25.85
CA HIS A 1019 9.34 -5.31 -27.05
C HIS A 1019 8.29 -6.05 -27.90
N LEU A 1020 7.39 -6.78 -27.24
CA LEU A 1020 6.26 -7.47 -27.88
C LEU A 1020 5.23 -6.48 -28.44
N LEU A 1021 4.87 -5.46 -27.66
CA LEU A 1021 3.90 -4.43 -28.04
C LEU A 1021 4.41 -3.53 -29.17
N VAL A 1022 5.66 -3.12 -29.18
CA VAL A 1022 6.19 -2.32 -30.31
C VAL A 1022 6.44 -3.20 -31.54
N GLY A 1023 6.73 -4.49 -31.35
CA GLY A 1023 6.85 -5.47 -32.44
C GLY A 1023 7.87 -5.05 -33.48
N ARG A 1024 7.57 -5.28 -34.77
CA ARG A 1024 8.41 -4.92 -35.94
C ARG A 1024 8.10 -3.53 -36.53
N ALA A 1025 7.66 -2.57 -35.71
CA ALA A 1025 7.40 -1.21 -36.18
C ALA A 1025 8.67 -0.56 -36.79
N ALA A 1026 8.51 0.11 -37.92
CA ALA A 1026 9.52 0.92 -38.56
C ALA A 1026 9.69 2.23 -37.77
N VAL A 1027 10.88 2.42 -37.20
CA VAL A 1027 11.24 3.58 -36.38
C VAL A 1027 12.39 4.32 -37.05
N THR A 1028 12.11 5.51 -37.59
CA THR A 1028 13.12 6.36 -38.22
C THR A 1028 14.09 6.90 -37.17
N ARG A 1029 15.40 6.68 -37.36
CA ARG A 1029 16.44 7.17 -36.46
C ARG A 1029 16.59 8.69 -36.57
N VAL A 1030 16.91 9.30 -35.44
CA VAL A 1030 17.17 10.74 -35.37
C VAL A 1030 18.46 11.08 -36.13
N GLY A 1031 18.37 11.99 -37.10
CA GLY A 1031 19.47 12.34 -38.03
C GLY A 1031 19.36 11.73 -39.44
N GLU A 1032 18.41 10.82 -39.67
CA GLU A 1032 18.07 10.28 -41.01
C GLU A 1032 16.90 11.04 -41.68
N GLY A 1033 16.48 12.18 -41.11
CA GLY A 1033 15.38 13.03 -41.59
C GLY A 1033 15.85 14.13 -42.56
N ILE A 1034 14.98 14.45 -43.52
CA ILE A 1034 15.18 15.33 -44.67
C ILE A 1034 15.27 16.81 -44.28
N GLU A 1035 16.08 17.62 -44.99
CA GLU A 1035 16.01 19.09 -44.94
C GLU A 1035 14.65 19.58 -45.48
N ALA A 1036 14.01 20.54 -44.80
CA ALA A 1036 12.68 21.03 -45.13
C ALA A 1036 12.48 21.48 -46.60
N SER A 1037 13.57 21.81 -47.31
CA SER A 1037 13.61 22.19 -48.73
C SER A 1037 13.22 21.07 -49.71
N GLU A 1038 13.55 19.80 -49.42
CA GLU A 1038 13.23 18.67 -50.30
C GLU A 1038 11.77 18.20 -50.22
N VAL A 1039 11.07 18.55 -49.12
CA VAL A 1039 9.65 18.19 -48.92
C VAL A 1039 8.73 19.07 -49.76
N GLU A 1040 9.05 20.35 -49.95
CA GLU A 1040 8.31 21.25 -50.85
C GLU A 1040 8.41 20.80 -52.31
N GLU A 1041 9.57 20.31 -52.74
CA GLU A 1041 9.81 19.86 -54.11
C GLU A 1041 9.05 18.56 -54.44
N LEU A 1042 8.88 17.66 -53.47
CA LEU A 1042 8.12 16.41 -53.62
C LEU A 1042 6.60 16.61 -53.65
N VAL A 1043 6.08 17.63 -52.97
CA VAL A 1043 4.64 17.99 -52.98
C VAL A 1043 4.28 18.70 -54.29
N ASP A 1044 5.15 19.57 -54.79
CA ASP A 1044 4.92 20.31 -56.05
C ASP A 1044 4.96 19.40 -57.29
N ARG A 1045 5.72 18.30 -57.21
CA ARG A 1045 5.84 17.32 -58.31
C ARG A 1045 4.60 16.45 -58.48
N LYS A 1046 3.92 16.08 -57.38
CA LYS A 1046 2.63 15.35 -57.42
C LYS A 1046 1.45 16.23 -57.85
N GLY A 1047 1.47 17.52 -57.50
CA GLY A 1047 0.46 18.47 -57.97
C GLY A 1047 0.50 18.73 -59.49
N LYS A 1048 1.64 18.47 -60.15
CA LYS A 1048 1.80 18.64 -61.60
C LYS A 1048 1.42 17.40 -62.43
N GLU A 1049 1.49 16.19 -61.87
CA GLU A 1049 1.09 14.97 -62.58
C GLU A 1049 -0.45 14.79 -62.64
N GLU A 1050 -1.20 15.28 -61.65
CA GLU A 1050 -2.68 15.23 -61.67
C GLU A 1050 -3.35 16.26 -62.62
N ILE A 1051 -2.58 17.22 -63.15
CA ILE A 1051 -3.12 18.23 -64.09
C ILE A 1051 -3.04 17.75 -65.56
N VAL A 1052 -2.32 16.67 -65.86
CA VAL A 1052 -2.05 16.24 -67.25
C VAL A 1052 -2.97 15.10 -67.74
N GLU A 1053 -3.67 14.36 -66.87
CA GLU A 1053 -4.57 13.26 -67.28
C GLU A 1053 -6.05 13.65 -67.41
N GLY A 1054 -6.40 14.92 -67.22
CA GLY A 1054 -7.79 15.39 -67.19
C GLY A 1054 -8.25 16.23 -68.38
N THR A 1055 -7.81 16.01 -69.63
CA THR A 1055 -8.47 16.65 -70.79
C THR A 1055 -8.22 15.94 -72.13
N LEU A 1056 -8.98 14.87 -72.41
CA LEU A 1056 -9.15 14.30 -73.76
C LEU A 1056 -10.59 13.82 -73.94
N ASP A 1057 -11.48 14.74 -74.35
CA ASP A 1057 -12.65 14.57 -75.24
C ASP A 1057 -13.40 15.92 -75.26
N THR A 1058 -13.58 16.70 -76.34
CA THR A 1058 -14.25 16.40 -77.61
C THR A 1058 -14.09 17.60 -78.59
N ARG A 1059 -13.88 17.24 -79.86
CA ARG A 1059 -14.30 17.88 -81.15
C ARG A 1059 -14.16 19.38 -81.49
N GLU A 1060 -13.57 19.53 -82.68
CA GLU A 1060 -13.89 20.42 -83.82
C GLU A 1060 -13.39 21.87 -83.87
N GLY A 1061 -12.61 22.14 -84.93
CA GLY A 1061 -12.74 23.39 -85.68
C GLY A 1061 -11.46 24.19 -85.97
N SER A 1062 -10.88 23.93 -87.15
CA SER A 1062 -10.35 24.96 -88.06
C SER A 1062 -8.93 25.56 -87.85
N ARG A 1063 -8.13 25.35 -88.91
CA ARG A 1063 -7.15 26.27 -89.55
C ARG A 1063 -5.74 26.49 -88.94
N ARG A 1064 -4.77 25.98 -89.71
CA ARG A 1064 -3.57 26.67 -90.28
C ARG A 1064 -2.70 27.50 -89.31
N ARG A 1065 -1.45 27.09 -89.05
CA ARG A 1065 -0.21 27.45 -89.80
C ARG A 1065 1.08 27.06 -89.03
N LYS A 1066 1.98 26.46 -89.79
CA LYS A 1066 3.47 26.37 -89.72
C LYS A 1066 4.22 27.25 -88.70
N GLY A 1067 5.28 26.67 -88.11
CA GLY A 1067 6.50 27.38 -87.66
C GLY A 1067 7.16 26.73 -86.43
N LYS A 1068 7.96 25.68 -86.58
CA LYS A 1068 9.44 25.67 -86.63
C LYS A 1068 10.13 25.94 -85.27
N ALA A 1069 10.77 24.91 -84.76
CA ALA A 1069 11.67 24.90 -83.61
C ALA A 1069 13.07 25.42 -83.96
N THR A 1070 13.70 26.09 -82.98
CA THR A 1070 15.15 26.27 -82.76
C THR A 1070 15.31 26.56 -81.25
N SER A 1071 15.77 25.61 -80.44
CA SER A 1071 17.18 25.40 -80.03
C SER A 1071 17.80 26.54 -79.20
N SER A 1072 17.90 26.34 -77.89
CA SER A 1072 19.15 26.44 -77.09
C SER A 1072 18.88 25.90 -75.69
#